data_AF-A0A3D2CRM7-F1
#
_entry.id   AF-A0A3D2CRM7-F1
#
_cell.length_a   1.000
_cell.length_b   1.000
_cell.length_c   1.000
_cell.angle_alpha   90.00
_cell.angle_beta   90.00
_cell.angle_gamma   90.00
#
_symmetry.space_group_name_H-M   'P 1'
#
loop_
_entity.id
_entity.type
_entity.pdbx_description
1 polymer ?
#
loop_
_entity_poly.entity_id
_entity_poly.type
_entity_poly.pdbx_seq_one_letter_code
_entity_poly.pdbx_strand_id
1 'polypeptide(L)'
;MMKRILCLFLSICTVIPVFLGFSFDIYAEDSYQYTFEEGLLTVTGSGMMGTETAALADYPWHSFRDSITEVVVGDGITAVGKNAFSTCPNLSRITFGRDVTSLGMDAFAYCGTVESVVFRAPLLEMGQSTVYQTTLRSVTLTDQSKEEFLAVASVCRYNTAYSGADFTILESEQTVFADLNGDKTRNVSDVAALLDGFGSGTAFDTDTADLDFDGAISISDTAALLDLLSGKETFQLKLNEEGNAYTVVGLGNISSKTPVLPSSYNGIPVTALDRGVFRVNSGVTEITIPESISTVLAKALTSCDSLEEIHYSGTALQWLHTGAVVLSGCLVMVEEETDLFDTLNLEGATSIANTGGYGGGLRVKSTGELLFSPYLNELRALISAGKSYEDYEGYLRFTDLTTGYTYSGISVPPVKSKGQWVDFFLQGDGIDCGFCPTAGRSYSVEVAIVEKATGTAVVKGVCEMTAAEAFSSSKYYNPTALPSGSIRPGGKLWVNYLTSGGGSVSGAVNQFVKEGENAQTVTAVPQEGYLFLGWNDGVLTAQRTDSSLAADLTVKACFGPEAEKTGIANMFIYTETGEPVLSKEYVGTFVAIRDADSSTYNLSATARMKGRGNSSWNGTAAQTDYNSKNSYRLKFTEKQKLFGMGEKKNKDWVLQSNKFDLSGLRNWMVWNLANKMGSVPYVPECTWIQLYVNNEYRGMYMVCEQVEVATGRADVDDSLSVPDKGYLVEIDFRGDSDTDPYFYIDGYGGTGNERPEFCIKSDVTDEAADKAFIQEYIQRCHDAIMSGDRAAIEELVDLPSLVDMYILEELSKDVDAGRASFYLQKDVGGKLFFTAPWDFDFGFGTYGSAISNDGLISQGSQNCTWFASLITRGWFRTLVWERMAELDSSFNTMLAELDAKKTELGAAADKNAYFWNMYGRQYHGYVSAQVSTNLTTYTEHIDFLINWTTGRWSNLKKQLLNLG
;
A
#
# COMPACT_ATOMS: atom_id res chain seq x y z
N MET A 1 13.23 -5.15 55.54
CA MET A 1 14.45 -5.97 55.41
C MET A 1 14.18 -7.33 56.06
N MET A 2 14.38 -8.44 55.35
CA MET A 2 14.43 -9.85 55.83
C MET A 2 13.17 -10.55 56.44
N LYS A 3 12.60 -11.45 55.62
CA LYS A 3 12.21 -12.87 55.86
C LYS A 3 11.49 -13.34 57.15
N ARG A 4 10.37 -14.06 56.93
CA ARG A 4 9.76 -15.18 57.71
C ARG A 4 8.93 -16.06 56.71
N ILE A 5 8.45 -17.29 56.94
CA ILE A 5 8.78 -18.51 57.73
C ILE A 5 7.98 -19.63 57.01
N LEU A 6 8.57 -20.63 56.33
CA LEU A 6 9.09 -21.94 56.80
C LEU A 6 8.14 -23.11 56.43
N CYS A 7 8.68 -24.22 55.91
CA CYS A 7 7.95 -25.39 55.39
C CYS A 7 7.92 -26.62 56.34
N LEU A 8 7.30 -27.71 55.85
CA LEU A 8 7.37 -29.15 56.27
C LEU A 8 6.39 -29.59 57.38
N PHE A 9 5.72 -30.74 57.25
CA PHE A 9 6.32 -32.08 57.40
C PHE A 9 5.59 -33.21 56.61
N LEU A 10 6.36 -34.02 55.85
CA LEU A 10 6.35 -35.50 55.64
C LEU A 10 5.03 -36.32 55.51
N SER A 11 4.95 -37.50 54.86
CA SER A 11 5.80 -38.29 53.92
C SER A 11 5.13 -39.66 53.68
N ILE A 12 5.30 -40.31 52.51
CA ILE A 12 5.54 -41.77 52.38
C ILE A 12 6.03 -42.11 50.96
N CYS A 13 6.79 -43.21 50.86
CA CYS A 13 7.76 -43.49 49.80
C CYS A 13 7.25 -44.25 48.55
N THR A 14 7.89 -43.93 47.41
CA THR A 14 8.46 -44.83 46.36
C THR A 14 7.58 -45.79 45.54
N VAL A 15 7.63 -45.67 44.20
CA VAL A 15 8.40 -46.53 43.26
C VAL A 15 8.64 -45.72 41.96
N ILE A 16 9.82 -45.85 41.33
CA ILE A 16 10.08 -45.44 39.93
C ILE A 16 10.33 -46.71 39.11
N PRO A 17 9.79 -46.80 37.89
CA PRO A 17 10.66 -47.13 36.75
C PRO A 17 10.56 -46.08 35.64
N VAL A 18 11.75 -45.70 35.19
CA VAL A 18 12.06 -44.76 34.10
C VAL A 18 11.22 -45.00 32.85
N PHE A 19 10.61 -43.94 32.31
CA PHE A 19 10.65 -43.65 30.87
C PHE A 19 10.88 -42.15 30.62
N LEU A 20 11.77 -41.88 29.67
CA LEU A 20 12.34 -40.62 29.22
C LEU A 20 11.48 -39.35 29.43
N GLY A 21 11.94 -38.45 30.29
CA GLY A 21 11.44 -37.08 30.34
C GLY A 21 12.14 -36.19 29.31
N PHE A 22 11.40 -35.25 28.73
CA PHE A 22 11.96 -34.02 28.16
C PHE A 22 11.67 -32.85 29.11
N SER A 23 12.55 -31.84 29.06
CA SER A 23 12.53 -30.67 29.95
C SER A 23 11.39 -29.74 29.56
N PHE A 24 10.74 -29.13 30.56
CA PHE A 24 9.97 -27.91 30.35
C PHE A 24 10.96 -26.74 30.29
N ASP A 25 11.22 -26.23 29.08
CA ASP A 25 11.90 -24.96 28.91
C ASP A 25 10.87 -23.83 29.01
N ILE A 26 10.88 -23.12 30.14
CA ILE A 26 10.07 -21.92 30.35
C ILE A 26 10.81 -20.73 29.73
N TYR A 27 10.45 -20.35 28.51
CA TYR A 27 10.85 -19.07 27.93
C TYR A 27 9.92 -17.98 28.46
N ALA A 28 10.49 -17.02 29.19
CA ALA A 28 9.75 -15.91 29.77
C ALA A 28 9.66 -14.74 28.79
N GLU A 29 8.72 -14.81 27.83
CA GLU A 29 8.22 -13.65 27.07
C GLU A 29 6.91 -13.92 26.28
N ASP A 30 6.54 -15.18 26.04
CA ASP A 30 5.33 -15.55 25.26
C ASP A 30 4.04 -15.66 26.11
N SER A 31 2.93 -15.15 25.59
CA SER A 31 1.59 -15.17 26.21
C SER A 31 0.82 -16.50 26.06
N TYR A 32 1.50 -17.55 25.57
CA TYR A 32 0.93 -18.86 25.28
C TYR A 32 1.86 -20.00 25.74
N GLN A 33 1.28 -21.20 25.86
CA GLN A 33 1.90 -22.44 26.32
C GLN A 33 1.46 -23.58 25.39
N TYR A 34 2.13 -24.73 25.44
CA TYR A 34 1.75 -25.89 24.64
C TYR A 34 1.99 -27.23 25.34
N THR A 35 1.25 -28.25 24.91
CA THR A 35 1.48 -29.67 25.23
C THR A 35 1.55 -30.49 23.95
N PHE A 36 2.35 -31.56 23.94
CA PHE A 36 2.47 -32.46 22.80
C PHE A 36 2.48 -33.91 23.26
N GLU A 37 1.40 -34.64 22.98
CA GLU A 37 1.22 -36.04 23.39
C GLU A 37 0.62 -36.86 22.23
N GLU A 38 1.20 -38.02 21.94
CA GLU A 38 0.74 -38.99 20.92
C GLU A 38 0.43 -38.41 19.50
N GLY A 39 1.05 -37.28 19.15
CA GLY A 39 0.86 -36.60 17.85
C GLY A 39 -0.12 -35.41 17.89
N LEU A 40 -0.85 -35.24 18.98
CA LEU A 40 -1.68 -34.07 19.26
C LEU A 40 -0.83 -32.94 19.85
N LEU A 41 -0.78 -31.79 19.18
CA LEU A 41 -0.24 -30.55 19.70
C LEU A 41 -1.41 -29.65 20.15
N THR A 42 -1.46 -29.33 21.44
CA THR A 42 -2.42 -28.37 22.00
C THR A 42 -1.68 -27.10 22.40
N VAL A 43 -2.14 -25.93 21.94
CA VAL A 43 -1.61 -24.61 22.28
C VAL A 43 -2.69 -23.85 23.04
N THR A 44 -2.38 -23.28 24.21
CA THR A 44 -3.33 -22.50 25.03
C THR A 44 -2.69 -21.22 25.54
N GLY A 45 -3.47 -20.18 25.84
CA GLY A 45 -2.93 -18.90 26.30
C GLY A 45 -3.85 -17.74 25.98
N SER A 46 -3.29 -16.53 25.97
CA SER A 46 -3.99 -15.30 25.56
C SER A 46 -3.27 -14.59 24.42
N GLY A 47 -4.01 -13.90 23.56
CA GLY A 47 -3.42 -13.06 22.50
C GLY A 47 -2.87 -13.82 21.30
N MET A 48 -1.88 -13.25 20.61
CA MET A 48 -1.31 -13.84 19.39
C MET A 48 -0.23 -14.88 19.71
N MET A 49 -0.27 -16.03 19.04
CA MET A 49 0.81 -17.02 19.14
C MET A 49 1.91 -16.77 18.10
N GLY A 50 3.06 -16.26 18.55
CA GLY A 50 4.18 -15.84 17.71
C GLY A 50 4.02 -14.43 17.14
N THR A 51 4.91 -14.02 16.22
CA THR A 51 4.91 -12.68 15.61
C THR A 51 4.81 -12.75 14.08
N GLU A 52 4.59 -11.61 13.42
CA GLU A 52 4.65 -11.53 11.95
C GLU A 52 6.07 -11.75 11.37
N THR A 53 7.10 -11.67 12.23
CA THR A 53 8.52 -11.82 11.86
C THR A 53 9.13 -13.17 12.25
N ALA A 54 8.39 -14.02 12.97
CA ALA A 54 8.88 -15.30 13.47
C ALA A 54 9.36 -16.23 12.33
N ALA A 55 10.56 -16.77 12.49
CA ALA A 55 11.09 -17.82 11.64
C ALA A 55 10.51 -19.18 12.05
N LEU A 56 10.51 -20.14 11.13
CA LEU A 56 10.03 -21.50 11.36
C LEU A 56 10.65 -22.17 12.60
N ALA A 57 11.93 -21.91 12.86
CA ALA A 57 12.68 -22.50 13.96
C ALA A 57 12.39 -21.88 15.34
N ASP A 58 11.71 -20.72 15.38
CA ASP A 58 11.41 -20.00 16.62
C ASP A 58 10.22 -20.63 17.37
N TYR A 59 9.34 -21.34 16.65
CA TYR A 59 8.20 -22.04 17.24
C TYR A 59 8.67 -23.30 17.99
N PRO A 60 8.33 -23.45 19.30
CA PRO A 60 8.85 -24.54 20.13
C PRO A 60 8.60 -25.96 19.58
N TRP A 61 7.49 -26.14 18.87
CA TRP A 61 7.08 -27.41 18.27
C TRP A 61 7.73 -27.74 16.91
N HIS A 62 8.50 -26.81 16.31
CA HIS A 62 9.22 -27.07 15.06
C HIS A 62 10.16 -28.29 15.15
N SER A 63 10.68 -28.56 16.35
CA SER A 63 11.54 -29.71 16.66
C SER A 63 10.86 -31.07 16.49
N PHE A 64 9.53 -31.14 16.55
CA PHE A 64 8.73 -32.37 16.41
C PHE A 64 7.64 -32.28 15.33
N ARG A 65 7.73 -31.32 14.40
CA ARG A 65 6.77 -31.11 13.29
C ARG A 65 6.48 -32.37 12.45
N ASP A 66 7.46 -33.26 12.30
CA ASP A 66 7.32 -34.51 11.56
C ASP A 66 6.43 -35.55 12.30
N SER A 67 6.15 -35.33 13.58
CA SER A 67 5.32 -36.19 14.44
C SER A 67 3.93 -35.59 14.73
N ILE A 68 3.66 -34.33 14.34
CA ILE A 68 2.37 -33.67 14.57
C ILE A 68 1.35 -34.22 13.58
N THR A 69 0.26 -34.80 14.10
CA THR A 69 -0.88 -35.32 13.33
C THR A 69 -2.14 -34.50 13.50
N GLU A 70 -2.27 -33.79 14.63
CA GLU A 70 -3.40 -32.92 14.96
C GLU A 70 -2.94 -31.68 15.74
N VAL A 71 -3.56 -30.53 15.46
CA VAL A 71 -3.33 -29.27 16.16
C VAL A 71 -4.65 -28.77 16.76
N VAL A 72 -4.62 -28.42 18.04
CA VAL A 72 -5.68 -27.68 18.73
C VAL A 72 -5.11 -26.36 19.21
N VAL A 73 -5.58 -25.26 18.64
CA VAL A 73 -5.37 -23.91 19.17
C VAL A 73 -6.55 -23.62 20.08
N GLY A 74 -6.32 -23.53 21.38
CA GLY A 74 -7.34 -23.33 22.41
C GLY A 74 -7.90 -21.91 22.43
N ASP A 75 -8.94 -21.75 23.24
CA ASP A 75 -9.57 -20.46 23.50
C ASP A 75 -8.59 -19.51 24.24
N GLY A 76 -8.84 -18.20 24.13
CA GLY A 76 -7.95 -17.11 24.53
C GLY A 76 -6.92 -16.71 23.48
N ILE A 77 -6.50 -17.62 22.59
CA ILE A 77 -5.60 -17.31 21.47
C ILE A 77 -6.39 -16.57 20.37
N THR A 78 -5.97 -15.35 20.04
CA THR A 78 -6.70 -14.45 19.12
C THR A 78 -6.18 -14.52 17.68
N ALA A 79 -4.91 -14.88 17.48
CA ALA A 79 -4.29 -14.95 16.16
C ALA A 79 -3.16 -15.99 16.09
N VAL A 80 -3.04 -16.65 14.94
CA VAL A 80 -1.98 -17.62 14.65
C VAL A 80 -0.85 -16.93 13.87
N GLY A 81 0.39 -16.98 14.37
CA GLY A 81 1.53 -16.30 13.75
C GLY A 81 1.94 -16.82 12.36
N LYS A 82 2.78 -16.03 11.69
CA LYS A 82 3.37 -16.39 10.40
C LYS A 82 4.16 -17.69 10.52
N ASN A 83 4.07 -18.57 9.51
CA ASN A 83 4.77 -19.86 9.47
C ASN A 83 4.46 -20.88 10.60
N ALA A 84 3.57 -20.58 11.57
CA ALA A 84 3.50 -21.30 12.85
C ALA A 84 3.48 -22.83 12.77
N PHE A 85 2.81 -23.42 11.77
CA PHE A 85 2.76 -24.86 11.55
C PHE A 85 3.15 -25.25 10.13
N SER A 86 3.90 -24.42 9.42
CA SER A 86 4.34 -24.71 8.04
C SER A 86 5.32 -25.88 8.02
N THR A 87 5.26 -26.68 6.96
CA THR A 87 6.06 -27.92 6.77
C THR A 87 5.84 -29.01 7.85
N CYS A 88 4.63 -29.12 8.42
CA CYS A 88 4.19 -30.28 9.20
C CYS A 88 3.61 -31.37 8.26
N PRO A 89 4.39 -32.38 7.83
CA PRO A 89 4.02 -33.25 6.71
C PRO A 89 2.94 -34.29 7.02
N ASN A 90 2.63 -34.49 8.30
CA ASN A 90 1.66 -35.48 8.78
C ASN A 90 0.42 -34.83 9.44
N LEU A 91 0.36 -33.50 9.51
CA LEU A 91 -0.75 -32.76 10.12
C LEU A 91 -2.02 -32.98 9.29
N SER A 92 -3.05 -33.55 9.92
CA SER A 92 -4.29 -33.98 9.26
C SER A 92 -5.54 -33.21 9.69
N ARG A 93 -5.57 -32.77 10.96
CA ARG A 93 -6.69 -32.01 11.54
C ARG A 93 -6.22 -30.77 12.29
N ILE A 94 -6.97 -29.69 12.17
CA ILE A 94 -6.74 -28.45 12.91
C ILE A 94 -8.07 -28.00 13.52
N THR A 95 -8.08 -27.72 14.82
CA THR A 95 -9.21 -27.09 15.52
C THR A 95 -8.77 -25.76 16.08
N PHE A 96 -9.48 -24.69 15.73
CA PHE A 96 -9.31 -23.36 16.31
C PHE A 96 -10.36 -23.08 17.37
N GLY A 97 -9.95 -22.45 18.47
CA GLY A 97 -10.81 -21.92 19.52
C GLY A 97 -11.68 -20.75 19.07
N ARG A 98 -12.56 -20.30 19.95
CA ARG A 98 -13.60 -19.28 19.71
C ARG A 98 -13.06 -17.86 19.54
N ASP A 99 -11.82 -17.61 19.94
CA ASP A 99 -11.18 -16.30 19.85
C ASP A 99 -10.28 -16.13 18.60
N VAL A 100 -9.96 -17.21 17.89
CA VAL A 100 -9.01 -17.20 16.76
C VAL A 100 -9.62 -16.51 15.53
N THR A 101 -9.32 -15.22 15.37
CA THR A 101 -9.90 -14.36 14.33
C THR A 101 -8.94 -14.00 13.20
N SER A 102 -7.63 -14.28 13.34
CA SER A 102 -6.63 -14.03 12.29
C SER A 102 -5.66 -15.19 12.12
N LEU A 103 -5.33 -15.54 10.88
CA LEU A 103 -4.30 -16.52 10.53
C LEU A 103 -3.16 -15.87 9.75
N GLY A 104 -1.92 -16.08 10.20
CA GLY A 104 -0.72 -15.53 9.58
C GLY A 104 -0.42 -16.09 8.19
N MET A 105 0.47 -15.38 7.51
CA MET A 105 1.02 -15.78 6.21
C MET A 105 1.78 -17.11 6.33
N ASP A 106 1.61 -17.99 5.35
CA ASP A 106 2.18 -19.35 5.30
C ASP A 106 1.88 -20.24 6.54
N ALA A 107 0.97 -19.89 7.45
CA ALA A 107 0.84 -20.57 8.76
C ALA A 107 0.65 -22.11 8.72
N PHE A 108 0.09 -22.67 7.64
CA PHE A 108 -0.02 -24.11 7.37
C PHE A 108 0.46 -24.47 5.96
N ALA A 109 1.39 -23.69 5.38
CA ALA A 109 1.94 -23.98 4.06
C ALA A 109 2.72 -25.31 4.05
N TYR A 110 2.63 -26.05 2.94
CA TYR A 110 3.27 -27.36 2.73
C TYR A 110 2.83 -28.47 3.72
N CYS A 111 1.73 -28.29 4.44
CA CYS A 111 1.12 -29.35 5.26
C CYS A 111 0.29 -30.28 4.37
N GLY A 112 0.99 -31.13 3.61
CA GLY A 112 0.45 -31.95 2.51
C GLY A 112 -0.56 -33.04 2.88
N THR A 113 -1.04 -33.09 4.12
CA THR A 113 -2.02 -34.05 4.64
C THR A 113 -3.22 -33.43 5.35
N VAL A 114 -3.32 -32.09 5.44
CA VAL A 114 -4.47 -31.46 6.13
C VAL A 114 -5.74 -31.86 5.39
N GLU A 115 -6.65 -32.56 6.06
CA GLU A 115 -7.93 -33.02 5.50
C GLU A 115 -9.09 -32.16 5.99
N SER A 116 -9.10 -31.77 7.27
CA SER A 116 -10.20 -31.01 7.88
C SER A 116 -9.74 -29.88 8.79
N VAL A 117 -10.40 -28.72 8.70
CA VAL A 117 -10.20 -27.58 9.61
C VAL A 117 -11.52 -27.19 10.25
N VAL A 118 -11.52 -26.96 11.57
CA VAL A 118 -12.68 -26.47 12.33
C VAL A 118 -12.40 -25.06 12.83
N PHE A 119 -13.24 -24.11 12.42
CA PHE A 119 -13.26 -22.75 12.97
C PHE A 119 -14.43 -22.63 13.95
N ARG A 120 -14.12 -22.31 15.22
CA ARG A 120 -15.12 -22.03 16.26
C ARG A 120 -15.39 -20.53 16.44
N ALA A 121 -14.94 -19.72 15.47
CA ALA A 121 -14.95 -18.26 15.49
C ALA A 121 -15.16 -17.74 14.06
N PRO A 122 -15.74 -16.54 13.87
CA PRO A 122 -15.71 -15.87 12.58
C PRO A 122 -14.29 -15.42 12.24
N LEU A 123 -13.66 -16.07 11.27
CA LEU A 123 -12.34 -15.68 10.81
C LEU A 123 -12.42 -14.34 10.06
N LEU A 124 -11.65 -13.35 10.51
CA LEU A 124 -11.73 -11.97 10.05
C LEU A 124 -10.61 -11.60 9.08
N GLU A 125 -9.45 -12.23 9.22
CA GLU A 125 -8.22 -11.96 8.47
C GLU A 125 -7.49 -13.28 8.17
N MET A 126 -6.84 -13.36 7.00
CA MET A 126 -6.06 -14.51 6.58
C MET A 126 -4.88 -14.04 5.74
N GLY A 127 -3.69 -14.52 6.07
CA GLY A 127 -2.46 -14.20 5.36
C GLY A 127 -2.38 -14.82 3.96
N GLN A 128 -1.39 -14.38 3.21
CA GLN A 128 -1.06 -15.01 1.94
C GLN A 128 -0.60 -16.46 2.18
N SER A 129 -1.00 -17.39 1.30
CA SER A 129 -0.52 -18.77 1.28
C SER A 129 -0.76 -19.59 2.56
N THR A 130 -1.61 -19.15 3.48
CA THR A 130 -1.91 -19.82 4.77
C THR A 130 -2.15 -21.33 4.65
N VAL A 131 -2.75 -21.82 3.56
CA VAL A 131 -2.95 -23.27 3.28
C VAL A 131 -2.34 -23.72 1.94
N TYR A 132 -1.26 -23.08 1.49
CA TYR A 132 -0.60 -23.41 0.22
C TYR A 132 -0.03 -24.84 0.24
N GLN A 133 -0.24 -25.60 -0.84
CA GLN A 133 0.12 -27.03 -0.95
C GLN A 133 -0.41 -27.95 0.17
N THR A 134 -1.61 -27.67 0.68
CA THR A 134 -2.38 -28.59 1.54
C THR A 134 -3.37 -29.43 0.72
N THR A 135 -3.91 -30.48 1.34
CA THR A 135 -4.93 -31.38 0.75
C THR A 135 -6.36 -31.11 1.24
N LEU A 136 -6.63 -29.90 1.74
CA LEU A 136 -7.83 -29.57 2.51
C LEU A 136 -9.12 -30.04 1.81
N ARG A 137 -9.89 -30.88 2.50
CA ARG A 137 -11.13 -31.49 1.98
C ARG A 137 -12.38 -30.94 2.63
N SER A 138 -12.33 -30.60 3.92
CA SER A 138 -13.48 -30.07 4.63
C SER A 138 -13.16 -28.88 5.52
N VAL A 139 -14.12 -27.95 5.60
CA VAL A 139 -14.12 -26.83 6.53
C VAL A 139 -15.40 -26.89 7.34
N THR A 140 -15.28 -26.92 8.67
CA THR A 140 -16.42 -26.79 9.58
C THR A 140 -16.45 -25.38 10.15
N LEU A 141 -17.59 -24.70 10.01
CA LEU A 141 -17.85 -23.38 10.58
C LEU A 141 -18.98 -23.49 11.61
N THR A 142 -18.82 -22.89 12.78
CA THR A 142 -19.90 -22.76 13.79
C THR A 142 -20.53 -21.37 13.77
N ASP A 143 -19.71 -20.32 13.66
CA ASP A 143 -20.10 -18.92 13.91
C ASP A 143 -19.80 -17.99 12.72
N GLN A 144 -19.72 -18.55 11.50
CA GLN A 144 -19.50 -17.80 10.26
C GLN A 144 -20.26 -18.42 9.08
N SER A 145 -20.82 -17.59 8.21
CA SER A 145 -21.35 -18.10 6.93
C SER A 145 -20.21 -18.50 5.98
N LYS A 146 -20.52 -19.43 5.06
CA LYS A 146 -19.58 -19.85 4.01
C LYS A 146 -19.14 -18.67 3.15
N GLU A 147 -20.07 -17.78 2.82
CA GLU A 147 -19.87 -16.62 1.96
C GLU A 147 -18.90 -15.61 2.59
N GLU A 148 -19.02 -15.33 3.88
CA GLU A 148 -18.08 -14.47 4.62
C GLU A 148 -16.69 -15.10 4.75
N PHE A 149 -16.63 -16.40 5.06
CA PHE A 149 -15.35 -17.12 5.14
C PHE A 149 -14.61 -17.09 3.80
N LEU A 150 -15.33 -17.35 2.70
CA LEU A 150 -14.77 -17.28 1.35
C LEU A 150 -14.41 -15.84 0.95
N ALA A 151 -15.13 -14.81 1.42
CA ALA A 151 -14.75 -13.42 1.20
C ALA A 151 -13.38 -13.12 1.83
N VAL A 152 -13.13 -13.56 3.06
CA VAL A 152 -11.82 -13.40 3.72
C VAL A 152 -10.73 -14.24 3.04
N ALA A 153 -11.01 -15.52 2.73
CA ALA A 153 -10.03 -16.40 2.10
C ALA A 153 -9.66 -16.01 0.65
N SER A 154 -10.59 -15.41 -0.10
CA SER A 154 -10.40 -15.09 -1.53
C SER A 154 -9.59 -13.82 -1.82
N VAL A 155 -9.35 -12.96 -0.82
CA VAL A 155 -8.43 -11.81 -0.92
C VAL A 155 -6.99 -12.28 -1.21
N CYS A 156 -6.63 -13.51 -0.82
CA CYS A 156 -5.26 -13.99 -0.82
C CYS A 156 -4.97 -15.04 -1.90
N ARG A 157 -4.07 -14.69 -2.83
CA ARG A 157 -3.84 -15.32 -4.15
C ARG A 157 -3.47 -16.83 -4.17
N TYR A 158 -3.17 -17.43 -3.03
CA TYR A 158 -2.68 -18.82 -2.95
C TYR A 158 -3.48 -19.73 -2.01
N ASN A 159 -4.60 -19.25 -1.44
CA ASN A 159 -5.47 -20.01 -0.55
C ASN A 159 -6.51 -20.85 -1.32
N THR A 160 -6.13 -21.36 -2.49
CA THR A 160 -7.04 -22.04 -3.45
C THR A 160 -7.64 -23.34 -2.91
N ALA A 161 -7.01 -23.97 -1.90
CA ALA A 161 -7.51 -25.20 -1.29
C ALA A 161 -8.91 -25.04 -0.69
N TYR A 162 -9.24 -23.88 -0.09
CA TYR A 162 -10.58 -23.60 0.43
C TYR A 162 -11.67 -23.58 -0.64
N SER A 163 -11.34 -23.24 -1.90
CA SER A 163 -12.33 -23.17 -3.00
C SER A 163 -12.83 -24.55 -3.46
N GLY A 164 -12.12 -25.62 -3.12
CA GLY A 164 -12.46 -27.01 -3.46
C GLY A 164 -12.90 -27.87 -2.27
N ALA A 165 -13.00 -27.28 -1.06
CA ALA A 165 -13.38 -27.99 0.16
C ALA A 165 -14.90 -28.06 0.36
N ASP A 166 -15.37 -29.14 0.96
CA ASP A 166 -16.75 -29.30 1.43
C ASP A 166 -16.95 -28.50 2.72
N PHE A 167 -17.91 -27.57 2.70
CA PHE A 167 -18.25 -26.75 3.86
C PHE A 167 -19.39 -27.39 4.66
N THR A 168 -19.13 -27.69 5.93
CA THR A 168 -20.16 -28.04 6.91
C THR A 168 -20.41 -26.81 7.78
N ILE A 169 -21.56 -26.17 7.61
CA ILE A 169 -22.05 -25.20 8.58
C ILE A 169 -22.76 -26.01 9.66
N LEU A 170 -22.24 -25.99 10.88
CA LEU A 170 -23.01 -26.44 12.04
C LEU A 170 -23.95 -25.30 12.39
N GLU A 171 -25.21 -25.36 11.93
CA GLU A 171 -26.28 -24.61 12.58
C GLU A 171 -26.16 -24.89 14.07
N SER A 172 -25.97 -23.85 14.89
CA SER A 172 -25.63 -23.99 16.31
C SER A 172 -26.54 -25.05 16.95
N GLU A 173 -25.97 -26.18 17.39
CA GLU A 173 -26.63 -26.95 18.43
C GLU A 173 -26.68 -26.01 19.63
N GLN A 174 -27.83 -25.39 19.84
CA GLN A 174 -27.98 -24.41 20.92
C GLN A 174 -27.88 -25.16 22.25
N THR A 175 -26.66 -25.21 22.77
CA THR A 175 -26.41 -25.18 24.20
C THR A 175 -27.21 -24.01 24.73
N VAL A 176 -28.31 -24.30 25.42
CA VAL A 176 -29.10 -23.26 26.07
C VAL A 176 -28.18 -22.69 27.14
N PHE A 177 -27.69 -21.47 26.94
CA PHE A 177 -26.72 -20.85 27.85
C PHE A 177 -27.22 -20.93 29.30
N ALA A 178 -26.41 -21.54 30.17
CA ALA A 178 -26.70 -21.92 31.56
C ALA A 178 -27.72 -23.07 31.79
N ASP A 179 -27.92 -23.98 30.83
CA ASP A 179 -28.41 -25.35 31.07
C ASP A 179 -27.24 -26.21 31.58
N LEU A 180 -27.28 -26.52 32.87
CA LEU A 180 -26.23 -27.22 33.62
C LEU A 180 -26.58 -28.66 33.93
N ASN A 181 -27.84 -29.04 33.70
CA ASN A 181 -28.34 -30.39 33.95
C ASN A 181 -28.56 -31.19 32.65
N GLY A 182 -28.55 -30.53 31.49
CA GLY A 182 -28.65 -31.13 30.16
C GLY A 182 -30.07 -31.44 29.71
N ASP A 183 -31.09 -30.86 30.37
CA ASP A 183 -32.51 -31.05 30.01
C ASP A 183 -32.97 -30.16 28.84
N LYS A 184 -32.08 -29.29 28.34
CA LYS A 184 -32.31 -28.29 27.27
C LYS A 184 -33.19 -27.12 27.70
N THR A 185 -33.30 -26.85 29.00
CA THR A 185 -34.09 -25.74 29.55
C THR A 185 -33.44 -25.06 30.75
N ARG A 186 -32.81 -23.88 30.54
CA ARG A 186 -32.32 -23.03 31.65
C ARG A 186 -33.46 -22.72 32.64
N ASN A 187 -33.43 -23.33 33.82
CA ASN A 187 -34.44 -23.19 34.86
C ASN A 187 -33.83 -23.37 36.28
N VAL A 188 -34.68 -23.48 37.31
CA VAL A 188 -34.21 -23.54 38.72
C VAL A 188 -33.47 -24.85 39.04
N SER A 189 -33.64 -25.92 38.25
CA SER A 189 -32.88 -27.17 38.41
C SER A 189 -31.39 -26.99 38.10
N ASP A 190 -31.01 -26.02 37.25
CA ASP A 190 -29.61 -25.73 36.94
C ASP A 190 -28.87 -25.09 38.12
N VAL A 191 -29.58 -24.27 38.92
CA VAL A 191 -29.03 -23.74 40.19
C VAL A 191 -28.74 -24.89 41.16
N ALA A 192 -29.62 -25.90 41.21
CA ALA A 192 -29.41 -27.08 42.03
C ALA A 192 -28.26 -27.95 41.51
N ALA A 193 -28.13 -28.11 40.18
CA ALA A 193 -27.01 -28.81 39.55
C ALA A 193 -25.67 -28.14 39.90
N LEU A 194 -25.55 -26.83 39.68
CA LEU A 194 -24.36 -26.03 40.01
C LEU A 194 -23.97 -26.19 41.49
N LEU A 195 -24.95 -26.08 42.39
CA LEU A 195 -24.74 -26.25 43.84
C LEU A 195 -24.30 -27.66 44.24
N ASP A 196 -24.89 -28.71 43.66
CA ASP A 196 -24.49 -30.10 43.92
C ASP A 196 -23.09 -30.41 43.37
N GLY A 197 -22.66 -29.74 42.29
CA GLY A 197 -21.33 -29.90 41.70
C GLY A 197 -20.19 -29.50 42.64
N PHE A 198 -20.34 -28.37 43.37
CA PHE A 198 -19.39 -27.96 44.40
C PHE A 198 -19.22 -28.98 45.54
N GLY A 199 -20.24 -29.82 45.78
CA GLY A 199 -20.22 -30.87 46.81
C GLY A 199 -19.82 -32.25 46.32
N SER A 200 -19.93 -32.54 45.02
CA SER A 200 -19.82 -33.90 44.46
C SER A 200 -18.64 -34.11 43.49
N GLY A 201 -18.02 -33.03 42.99
CA GLY A 201 -16.90 -33.11 42.08
C GLY A 201 -17.27 -33.52 40.64
N THR A 202 -18.52 -33.29 40.23
CA THR A 202 -18.90 -33.33 38.81
C THR A 202 -18.16 -32.25 38.04
N ALA A 203 -17.55 -32.62 36.92
CA ALA A 203 -16.98 -31.67 35.98
C ALA A 203 -18.11 -31.07 35.13
N PHE A 204 -18.32 -29.76 35.24
CA PHE A 204 -19.10 -29.01 34.26
C PHE A 204 -18.21 -28.60 33.08
N ASP A 205 -18.85 -28.24 31.98
CA ASP A 205 -18.22 -27.40 30.97
C ASP A 205 -18.04 -26.00 31.57
N THR A 206 -16.82 -25.47 31.55
CA THR A 206 -16.54 -24.10 32.03
C THR A 206 -17.37 -23.08 31.25
N ASP A 207 -17.63 -23.32 29.96
CA ASP A 207 -18.34 -22.40 29.08
C ASP A 207 -19.84 -22.26 29.39
N THR A 208 -20.39 -23.20 30.17
CA THR A 208 -21.81 -23.16 30.58
C THR A 208 -22.00 -22.89 32.07
N ALA A 209 -20.97 -23.09 32.89
CA ALA A 209 -21.03 -22.99 34.35
C ALA A 209 -20.27 -21.81 34.97
N ASP A 210 -19.27 -21.25 34.27
CA ASP A 210 -18.71 -19.93 34.56
C ASP A 210 -19.64 -18.88 33.93
N LEU A 211 -20.52 -18.32 34.76
CA LEU A 211 -21.65 -17.48 34.38
C LEU A 211 -21.41 -16.00 34.73
N ASP A 212 -20.44 -15.71 35.58
CA ASP A 212 -19.89 -14.35 35.76
C ASP A 212 -18.57 -14.10 35.01
N PHE A 213 -18.02 -15.12 34.35
CA PHE A 213 -16.85 -15.08 33.47
C PHE A 213 -15.56 -14.62 34.17
N ASP A 214 -15.40 -14.96 35.46
CA ASP A 214 -14.17 -14.69 36.22
C ASP A 214 -13.06 -15.74 36.03
N GLY A 215 -13.37 -16.85 35.33
CA GLY A 215 -12.46 -17.95 35.04
C GLY A 215 -12.50 -19.09 36.06
N ALA A 216 -13.38 -19.02 37.07
CA ALA A 216 -13.49 -20.03 38.12
C ALA A 216 -14.95 -20.34 38.47
N ILE A 217 -15.42 -21.55 38.14
CA ILE A 217 -16.74 -22.05 38.57
C ILE A 217 -16.82 -21.98 40.11
N SER A 218 -17.70 -21.13 40.61
CA SER A 218 -17.70 -20.52 41.93
C SER A 218 -19.13 -20.30 42.46
N ILE A 219 -19.27 -20.03 43.76
CA ILE A 219 -20.59 -19.68 44.31
C ILE A 219 -21.11 -18.33 43.77
N SER A 220 -20.26 -17.50 43.17
CA SER A 220 -20.65 -16.25 42.50
C SER A 220 -21.49 -16.51 41.24
N ASP A 221 -21.20 -17.58 40.49
CA ASP A 221 -22.02 -18.03 39.35
C ASP A 221 -23.46 -18.35 39.72
N THR A 222 -23.70 -18.83 40.95
CA THR A 222 -25.07 -19.08 41.41
C THR A 222 -25.90 -17.80 41.49
N ALA A 223 -25.26 -16.64 41.70
CA ALA A 223 -25.91 -15.34 41.67
C ALA A 223 -26.13 -14.84 40.23
N ALA A 224 -25.15 -15.03 39.34
CA ALA A 224 -25.30 -14.74 37.92
C ALA A 224 -26.45 -15.57 37.30
N LEU A 225 -26.52 -16.86 37.60
CA LEU A 225 -27.61 -17.75 37.22
C LEU A 225 -28.95 -17.29 37.78
N LEU A 226 -28.99 -16.82 39.04
CA LEU A 226 -30.22 -16.30 39.64
C LEU A 226 -30.72 -15.04 38.94
N ASP A 227 -29.83 -14.15 38.51
CA ASP A 227 -30.20 -12.98 37.71
C ASP A 227 -30.66 -13.36 36.30
N LEU A 228 -30.02 -14.34 35.64
CA LEU A 228 -30.47 -14.95 34.39
C LEU A 228 -31.87 -15.59 34.50
N LEU A 229 -32.19 -16.21 35.63
CA LEU A 229 -33.49 -16.82 35.91
C LEU A 229 -34.55 -15.82 36.39
N SER A 230 -34.14 -14.65 36.89
CA SER A 230 -35.04 -13.58 37.33
C SER A 230 -35.79 -12.90 36.18
N GLY A 231 -35.40 -13.17 34.94
CA GLY A 231 -35.96 -12.54 33.74
C GLY A 231 -35.43 -11.13 33.47
N LYS A 232 -34.40 -10.68 34.20
CA LYS A 232 -33.62 -9.51 33.84
C LYS A 232 -32.90 -9.74 32.50
N GLU A 233 -32.74 -8.66 31.74
CA GLU A 233 -31.79 -8.59 30.65
C GLU A 233 -30.36 -8.59 31.22
N THR A 234 -29.49 -9.44 30.65
CA THR A 234 -28.08 -9.56 31.07
C THR A 234 -27.16 -9.55 29.86
N PHE A 235 -25.94 -9.08 30.07
CA PHE A 235 -24.83 -9.17 29.12
C PHE A 235 -23.76 -10.11 29.68
N GLN A 236 -22.98 -10.76 28.81
CA GLN A 236 -21.79 -11.49 29.23
C GLN A 236 -20.66 -10.47 29.41
N LEU A 237 -20.13 -10.38 30.63
CA LEU A 237 -19.17 -9.36 31.05
C LEU A 237 -17.89 -10.05 31.54
N LYS A 238 -16.76 -9.75 30.91
CA LYS A 238 -15.43 -10.26 31.32
C LYS A 238 -14.72 -9.21 32.16
N LEU A 239 -14.29 -9.57 33.37
CA LEU A 239 -13.48 -8.69 34.21
C LEU A 239 -12.04 -8.64 33.66
N ASN A 240 -11.40 -7.46 33.69
CA ASN A 240 -10.00 -7.35 33.31
C ASN A 240 -9.05 -7.91 34.39
N GLU A 241 -7.80 -8.20 34.02
CA GLU A 241 -6.79 -8.78 34.93
C GLU A 241 -6.51 -7.91 36.18
N GLU A 242 -6.74 -6.60 36.08
CA GLU A 242 -6.59 -5.66 37.18
C GLU A 242 -7.78 -5.63 38.17
N GLY A 243 -8.88 -6.30 37.83
CA GLY A 243 -10.10 -6.36 38.64
C GLY A 243 -10.84 -5.02 38.76
N ASN A 244 -10.66 -4.10 37.82
CA ASN A 244 -11.11 -2.71 37.91
C ASN A 244 -12.00 -2.22 36.76
N ALA A 245 -12.22 -3.03 35.71
CA ALA A 245 -13.13 -2.73 34.62
C ALA A 245 -13.69 -4.00 33.96
N TYR A 246 -14.94 -3.93 33.49
CA TYR A 246 -15.61 -4.99 32.72
C TYR A 246 -15.66 -4.67 31.22
N THR A 247 -15.49 -5.70 30.39
CA THR A 247 -15.70 -5.69 28.94
C THR A 247 -16.95 -6.48 28.59
N VAL A 248 -17.83 -5.97 27.72
CA VAL A 248 -18.95 -6.72 27.16
C VAL A 248 -18.41 -7.66 26.08
N VAL A 249 -18.40 -8.95 26.36
CA VAL A 249 -17.86 -10.00 25.46
C VAL A 249 -18.95 -10.78 24.73
N GLY A 250 -20.20 -10.70 25.20
CA GLY A 250 -21.31 -11.42 24.57
C GLY A 250 -22.69 -10.93 25.02
N LEU A 251 -23.71 -11.41 24.30
CA LEU A 251 -25.12 -11.22 24.65
C LEU A 251 -25.53 -12.27 25.68
N GLY A 252 -26.04 -11.83 26.83
CA GLY A 252 -26.64 -12.73 27.82
C GLY A 252 -28.13 -12.95 27.53
N ASN A 253 -28.98 -12.77 28.54
CA ASN A 253 -30.43 -12.96 28.42
C ASN A 253 -31.16 -11.76 27.77
N ILE A 254 -30.73 -11.33 26.60
CA ILE A 254 -31.33 -10.20 25.88
C ILE A 254 -32.57 -10.65 25.12
N SER A 255 -33.75 -10.38 25.68
CA SER A 255 -35.06 -10.64 25.05
C SER A 255 -35.75 -9.39 24.50
N SER A 256 -35.28 -8.20 24.87
CA SER A 256 -35.74 -6.93 24.33
C SER A 256 -35.14 -6.65 22.96
N LYS A 257 -35.89 -5.89 22.15
CA LYS A 257 -35.40 -5.31 20.91
C LYS A 257 -34.57 -4.04 21.12
N THR A 258 -34.64 -3.45 22.31
CA THR A 258 -34.07 -2.14 22.66
C THR A 258 -33.21 -2.21 23.94
N PRO A 259 -32.25 -3.15 24.06
CA PRO A 259 -31.45 -3.33 25.28
C PRO A 259 -30.58 -2.10 25.61
N VAL A 260 -30.34 -1.91 26.91
CA VAL A 260 -29.52 -0.83 27.47
C VAL A 260 -28.32 -1.43 28.19
N LEU A 261 -27.10 -1.09 27.75
CA LEU A 261 -25.88 -1.56 28.39
C LEU A 261 -25.69 -0.90 29.76
N PRO A 262 -25.31 -1.66 30.80
CA PRO A 262 -25.00 -1.10 32.11
C PRO A 262 -23.69 -0.30 32.07
N SER A 263 -23.65 0.87 32.70
CA SER A 263 -22.41 1.65 32.85
C SER A 263 -21.46 1.09 33.91
N SER A 264 -21.98 0.25 34.81
CA SER A 264 -21.21 -0.49 35.82
C SER A 264 -21.93 -1.79 36.21
N TYR A 265 -21.16 -2.79 36.62
CA TYR A 265 -21.64 -4.06 37.16
C TYR A 265 -20.94 -4.34 38.50
N ASN A 266 -21.70 -4.72 39.53
CA ASN A 266 -21.21 -4.89 40.91
C ASN A 266 -20.35 -3.71 41.47
N GLY A 267 -20.56 -2.49 40.95
CA GLY A 267 -19.83 -1.28 41.37
C GLY A 267 -18.52 -1.04 40.61
N ILE A 268 -18.17 -1.89 39.65
CA ILE A 268 -17.01 -1.77 38.75
C ILE A 268 -17.51 -1.25 37.39
N PRO A 269 -16.85 -0.27 36.74
CA PRO A 269 -17.32 0.29 35.47
C PRO A 269 -17.26 -0.74 34.33
N VAL A 270 -18.22 -0.67 33.41
CA VAL A 270 -18.17 -1.39 32.13
C VAL A 270 -17.63 -0.42 31.08
N THR A 271 -16.46 -0.74 30.51
CA THR A 271 -15.66 0.24 29.74
C THR A 271 -15.37 -0.14 28.30
N ALA A 272 -15.64 -1.38 27.89
CA ALA A 272 -15.33 -1.85 26.55
C ALA A 272 -16.39 -2.76 25.93
N LEU A 273 -16.48 -2.77 24.60
CA LEU A 273 -17.19 -3.77 23.79
C LEU A 273 -16.17 -4.60 23.00
N ASP A 274 -16.30 -5.93 23.04
CA ASP A 274 -15.38 -6.83 22.34
C ASP A 274 -15.72 -7.02 20.85
N ARG A 275 -14.77 -7.59 20.09
CA ARG A 275 -14.85 -7.79 18.64
C ARG A 275 -16.05 -8.67 18.29
N GLY A 276 -16.94 -8.15 17.46
CA GLY A 276 -18.11 -8.88 16.95
C GLY A 276 -19.24 -9.14 17.95
N VAL A 277 -19.26 -8.51 19.13
CA VAL A 277 -20.21 -8.81 20.22
C VAL A 277 -21.71 -8.71 19.86
N PHE A 278 -22.10 -7.95 18.83
CA PHE A 278 -23.49 -7.90 18.31
C PHE A 278 -23.68 -8.53 16.91
N ARG A 279 -22.62 -9.12 16.32
CA ARG A 279 -22.46 -9.42 14.88
C ARG A 279 -23.46 -10.42 14.27
N VAL A 280 -24.29 -11.07 15.08
CA VAL A 280 -25.26 -12.11 14.63
C VAL A 280 -26.67 -11.89 15.20
N ASN A 281 -26.97 -10.72 15.78
CA ASN A 281 -28.25 -10.48 16.43
C ASN A 281 -29.34 -10.02 15.42
N SER A 282 -30.35 -10.86 15.23
CA SER A 282 -31.54 -10.59 14.39
C SER A 282 -32.79 -10.17 15.18
N GLY A 283 -32.68 -10.03 16.51
CA GLY A 283 -33.77 -9.62 17.40
C GLY A 283 -33.70 -8.15 17.83
N VAL A 284 -32.48 -7.64 18.04
CA VAL A 284 -32.21 -6.27 18.50
C VAL A 284 -32.31 -5.28 17.34
N THR A 285 -33.15 -4.26 17.53
CA THR A 285 -33.40 -3.19 16.56
C THR A 285 -32.91 -1.83 17.03
N GLU A 286 -32.70 -1.65 18.34
CA GLU A 286 -32.18 -0.44 18.95
C GLU A 286 -31.20 -0.83 20.07
N ILE A 287 -30.16 -0.06 20.35
CA ILE A 287 -29.29 -0.36 21.50
C ILE A 287 -28.75 0.90 22.16
N THR A 288 -28.81 0.98 23.49
CA THR A 288 -28.24 2.11 24.24
C THR A 288 -26.89 1.74 24.82
N ILE A 289 -25.85 2.51 24.49
CA ILE A 289 -24.46 2.31 24.90
C ILE A 289 -24.06 3.48 25.84
N PRO A 290 -23.63 3.23 27.09
CA PRO A 290 -23.30 4.29 28.03
C PRO A 290 -21.95 4.94 27.75
N GLU A 291 -21.78 6.20 28.19
CA GLU A 291 -20.53 6.97 28.08
C GLU A 291 -19.31 6.31 28.75
N SER A 292 -19.52 5.35 29.66
CA SER A 292 -18.46 4.58 30.29
C SER A 292 -17.71 3.70 29.30
N ILE A 293 -18.36 3.32 28.20
CA ILE A 293 -17.73 2.62 27.07
C ILE A 293 -16.77 3.61 26.38
N SER A 294 -15.48 3.39 26.62
CA SER A 294 -14.36 4.14 26.06
C SER A 294 -13.58 3.36 25.00
N THR A 295 -13.93 2.09 24.77
CA THR A 295 -13.29 1.21 23.78
C THR A 295 -14.36 0.34 23.10
N VAL A 296 -14.37 0.28 21.78
CA VAL A 296 -15.22 -0.61 20.98
C VAL A 296 -14.33 -1.28 19.95
N LEU A 297 -14.05 -2.57 20.16
CA LEU A 297 -13.11 -3.30 19.33
C LEU A 297 -13.72 -3.61 17.95
N ALA A 298 -12.83 -3.84 16.96
CA ALA A 298 -13.19 -3.96 15.55
C ALA A 298 -14.38 -4.90 15.30
N LYS A 299 -15.32 -4.47 14.44
CA LYS A 299 -16.52 -5.23 14.01
C LYS A 299 -17.57 -5.51 15.10
N ALA A 300 -17.43 -5.01 16.33
CA ALA A 300 -18.42 -5.13 17.43
C ALA A 300 -19.89 -4.89 17.04
N LEU A 301 -20.13 -3.90 16.16
CA LEU A 301 -21.46 -3.42 15.74
C LEU A 301 -21.69 -3.56 14.21
N THR A 302 -20.98 -4.48 13.56
CA THR A 302 -21.12 -4.74 12.11
C THR A 302 -21.90 -6.03 11.85
N SER A 303 -22.54 -6.16 10.68
CA SER A 303 -23.43 -7.30 10.32
C SER A 303 -24.66 -7.51 11.23
N CYS A 304 -25.07 -6.48 11.97
CA CYS A 304 -26.30 -6.50 12.76
C CYS A 304 -27.52 -6.19 11.85
N ASP A 305 -27.93 -7.14 11.01
CA ASP A 305 -28.92 -6.93 9.92
C ASP A 305 -30.30 -6.40 10.36
N SER A 306 -30.61 -6.42 11.67
CA SER A 306 -31.85 -5.89 12.24
C SER A 306 -31.68 -4.60 13.05
N LEU A 307 -30.45 -4.11 13.26
CA LEU A 307 -30.15 -2.96 14.12
C LEU A 307 -30.37 -1.64 13.37
N GLU A 308 -31.43 -0.93 13.73
CA GLU A 308 -31.86 0.33 13.10
C GLU A 308 -31.31 1.59 13.80
N GLU A 309 -31.24 1.61 15.14
CA GLU A 309 -30.76 2.76 15.94
C GLU A 309 -29.73 2.33 17.04
N ILE A 310 -28.75 3.18 17.33
CA ILE A 310 -27.72 3.01 18.37
C ILE A 310 -27.67 4.32 19.15
N HIS A 311 -28.05 4.32 20.42
CA HIS A 311 -28.10 5.49 21.28
C HIS A 311 -26.85 5.54 22.17
N TYR A 312 -25.85 6.36 21.82
CA TYR A 312 -24.71 6.58 22.71
C TYR A 312 -24.99 7.73 23.68
N SER A 313 -24.73 7.51 24.97
CA SER A 313 -25.05 8.47 26.04
C SER A 313 -23.90 9.42 26.43
N GLY A 314 -22.89 9.56 25.57
CA GLY A 314 -21.75 10.47 25.77
C GLY A 314 -21.44 11.27 24.50
N THR A 315 -20.36 12.05 24.54
CA THR A 315 -19.98 12.96 23.45
C THR A 315 -19.64 12.24 22.14
N ALA A 316 -19.83 12.94 21.02
CA ALA A 316 -19.33 12.50 19.72
C ALA A 316 -17.80 12.28 19.73
N LEU A 317 -17.07 13.01 20.57
CA LEU A 317 -15.63 12.86 20.75
C LEU A 317 -15.28 11.58 21.54
N GLN A 318 -16.01 11.27 22.63
CA GLN A 318 -15.88 10.00 23.34
C GLN A 318 -16.20 8.83 22.41
N TRP A 319 -17.28 8.92 21.61
CA TRP A 319 -17.63 7.90 20.62
C TRP A 319 -16.51 7.68 19.60
N LEU A 320 -15.95 8.74 19.01
CA LEU A 320 -14.81 8.66 18.10
C LEU A 320 -13.58 8.01 18.73
N HIS A 321 -13.30 8.31 20.01
CA HIS A 321 -12.19 7.69 20.74
C HIS A 321 -12.41 6.21 21.08
N THR A 322 -13.64 5.68 21.00
CA THR A 322 -13.86 4.24 21.21
C THR A 322 -13.25 3.37 20.12
N GLY A 323 -13.09 3.87 18.89
CA GLY A 323 -12.73 3.07 17.72
C GLY A 323 -13.90 2.31 17.05
N ALA A 324 -15.15 2.59 17.45
CA ALA A 324 -16.34 1.97 16.86
C ALA A 324 -16.48 2.25 15.35
N VAL A 325 -16.80 1.19 14.59
CA VAL A 325 -17.23 1.28 13.18
C VAL A 325 -18.66 0.77 13.08
N VAL A 326 -19.58 1.62 12.61
CA VAL A 326 -21.02 1.35 12.47
C VAL A 326 -21.48 1.52 11.02
N LEU A 327 -22.59 0.86 10.66
CA LEU A 327 -23.24 1.07 9.38
C LEU A 327 -23.82 2.49 9.27
N SER A 328 -23.79 3.06 8.07
CA SER A 328 -24.27 4.43 7.81
C SER A 328 -25.77 4.55 8.09
N GLY A 329 -26.13 5.45 9.01
CA GLY A 329 -27.52 5.75 9.37
C GLY A 329 -27.98 5.22 10.73
N CYS A 330 -27.24 4.31 11.37
CA CYS A 330 -27.67 3.67 12.61
C CYS A 330 -27.35 4.45 13.90
N LEU A 331 -26.53 5.51 13.89
CA LEU A 331 -26.08 6.18 15.12
C LEU A 331 -26.93 7.39 15.50
N VAL A 332 -27.38 7.40 16.77
CA VAL A 332 -28.09 8.48 17.47
C VAL A 332 -27.26 8.88 18.69
N MET A 333 -26.92 10.16 18.80
CA MET A 333 -26.18 10.70 19.94
C MET A 333 -27.17 11.36 20.92
N VAL A 334 -27.08 11.02 22.20
CA VAL A 334 -27.95 11.55 23.25
C VAL A 334 -27.11 12.42 24.18
N GLU A 335 -27.13 13.74 23.97
CA GLU A 335 -26.41 14.69 24.84
C GLU A 335 -27.29 15.82 25.37
N GLU A 336 -27.07 16.14 26.65
CA GLU A 336 -27.42 17.43 27.24
C GLU A 336 -26.36 18.48 26.87
N GLU A 337 -26.78 19.75 26.89
CA GLU A 337 -26.05 20.96 26.47
C GLU A 337 -24.51 20.97 26.65
N THR A 338 -23.71 21.02 25.55
CA THR A 338 -22.73 22.12 25.24
C THR A 338 -21.92 21.94 23.93
N ASP A 339 -21.64 23.08 23.26
CA ASP A 339 -20.51 23.36 22.34
C ASP A 339 -20.06 22.32 21.28
N LEU A 340 -20.94 22.02 20.31
CA LEU A 340 -20.68 21.10 19.20
C LEU A 340 -19.75 21.61 18.06
N PHE A 341 -19.31 22.88 18.07
CA PHE A 341 -18.77 23.55 16.88
C PHE A 341 -17.23 23.69 16.79
N ASP A 342 -16.48 23.39 17.86
CA ASP A 342 -15.02 23.60 17.89
C ASP A 342 -14.18 22.41 17.37
N THR A 343 -14.77 21.23 17.14
CA THR A 343 -14.00 19.96 16.98
C THR A 343 -14.37 19.06 15.80
N LEU A 344 -15.38 19.40 15.00
CA LEU A 344 -15.83 18.57 13.86
C LEU A 344 -15.14 18.95 12.54
N ASN A 345 -14.00 18.31 12.25
CA ASN A 345 -13.47 18.23 10.88
C ASN A 345 -12.86 16.83 10.61
N LEU A 346 -13.64 15.97 9.96
CA LEU A 346 -13.34 14.55 9.74
C LEU A 346 -12.74 14.31 8.34
N GLU A 347 -11.41 14.29 8.22
CA GLU A 347 -10.71 13.74 7.06
C GLU A 347 -9.75 12.62 7.49
N GLY A 348 -10.19 11.37 7.36
CA GLY A 348 -9.43 10.18 7.76
C GLY A 348 -10.12 8.84 7.49
N ALA A 349 -11.44 8.84 7.30
CA ALA A 349 -12.20 7.65 6.91
C ALA A 349 -12.06 7.35 5.41
N THR A 350 -11.01 6.62 5.04
CA THR A 350 -10.93 5.97 3.73
C THR A 350 -12.02 4.90 3.61
N SER A 351 -12.85 5.02 2.57
CA SER A 351 -13.95 4.09 2.19
C SER A 351 -15.00 3.78 3.26
N ILE A 352 -16.10 4.54 3.25
CA ILE A 352 -17.43 3.91 3.32
C ILE A 352 -17.75 3.48 1.88
N ALA A 353 -17.61 2.19 1.59
CA ALA A 353 -17.91 1.66 0.27
C ALA A 353 -19.41 1.82 -0.03
N ASN A 354 -19.74 2.44 -1.16
CA ASN A 354 -21.12 2.58 -1.63
C ASN A 354 -21.63 1.24 -2.21
N THR A 355 -21.98 0.29 -1.34
CA THR A 355 -22.84 -0.84 -1.71
C THR A 355 -24.26 -0.30 -1.88
N GLY A 356 -24.63 0.01 -3.12
CA GLY A 356 -25.75 0.90 -3.41
C GLY A 356 -27.12 0.45 -2.86
N GLY A 357 -27.77 1.34 -2.12
CA GLY A 357 -29.15 1.18 -1.68
C GLY A 357 -29.58 2.22 -0.65
N TYR A 358 -30.40 3.19 -1.07
CA TYR A 358 -31.07 4.23 -0.25
C TYR A 358 -30.19 5.22 0.52
N GLY A 359 -30.45 6.52 0.33
CA GLY A 359 -29.77 7.58 1.06
C GLY A 359 -30.38 7.84 2.44
N GLY A 360 -29.54 7.94 3.46
CA GLY A 360 -29.89 8.38 4.80
C GLY A 360 -28.68 9.04 5.48
N GLY A 361 -28.83 10.29 5.92
CA GLY A 361 -27.83 10.98 6.73
C GLY A 361 -27.99 10.66 8.22
N LEU A 362 -27.00 11.09 9.01
CA LEU A 362 -27.03 11.06 10.48
C LEU A 362 -28.30 11.76 11.01
N ARG A 363 -29.01 11.15 11.98
CA ARG A 363 -30.25 11.71 12.54
C ARG A 363 -30.08 12.05 14.02
N VAL A 364 -30.27 13.32 14.36
CA VAL A 364 -30.28 13.80 15.76
C VAL A 364 -31.72 14.09 16.18
N LYS A 365 -32.25 13.34 17.17
CA LYS A 365 -33.53 13.66 17.82
C LYS A 365 -33.26 14.63 18.98
N SER A 366 -33.52 15.93 18.80
CA SER A 366 -33.79 16.80 19.94
C SER A 366 -35.23 16.57 20.41
N THR A 367 -35.43 16.20 21.67
CA THR A 367 -36.71 16.42 22.35
C THR A 367 -37.10 17.89 22.25
N GLY A 368 -38.39 18.19 22.11
CA GLY A 368 -38.85 19.47 21.56
C GLY A 368 -38.38 20.73 22.30
N GLU A 369 -38.23 21.81 21.53
CA GLU A 369 -37.67 23.14 21.87
C GLU A 369 -36.14 23.28 21.70
N LEU A 370 -35.70 23.57 20.46
CA LEU A 370 -34.33 23.97 20.13
C LEU A 370 -34.17 25.50 20.03
N LEU A 371 -33.22 26.05 20.77
CA LEU A 371 -32.74 27.43 20.67
C LEU A 371 -31.68 27.53 19.56
N PHE A 372 -32.04 28.09 18.40
CA PHE A 372 -31.14 28.24 17.24
C PHE A 372 -30.38 29.58 17.20
N SER A 373 -29.31 29.61 16.38
CA SER A 373 -28.39 30.72 16.11
C SER A 373 -29.06 32.11 15.92
N PRO A 374 -28.44 33.21 16.44
CA PRO A 374 -28.94 34.58 16.25
C PRO A 374 -29.18 34.98 14.80
N TYR A 375 -28.30 34.58 13.87
CA TYR A 375 -28.43 34.95 12.45
C TYR A 375 -29.61 34.28 11.77
N LEU A 376 -29.90 33.01 12.11
CA LEU A 376 -31.08 32.31 11.59
C LEU A 376 -32.37 32.88 12.18
N ASN A 377 -32.34 33.38 13.42
CA ASN A 377 -33.47 34.07 14.04
C ASN A 377 -33.72 35.45 13.40
N GLU A 378 -32.68 36.20 13.02
CA GLU A 378 -32.84 37.43 12.23
C GLU A 378 -33.42 37.13 10.82
N LEU A 379 -32.98 36.04 10.17
CA LEU A 379 -33.49 35.57 8.88
C LEU A 379 -34.91 34.97 8.94
N ARG A 380 -35.34 34.44 10.10
CA ARG A 380 -36.72 33.99 10.33
C ARG A 380 -37.65 35.14 10.73
N ALA A 381 -37.16 36.12 11.50
CA ALA A 381 -37.88 37.36 11.79
C ALA A 381 -38.22 38.14 10.49
N LEU A 382 -37.31 38.11 9.53
CA LEU A 382 -37.43 38.60 8.15
C LEU A 382 -38.70 38.11 7.43
N ILE A 383 -39.20 36.90 7.75
CA ILE A 383 -40.29 36.23 7.01
C ILE A 383 -41.67 36.40 7.69
N SER A 384 -41.72 36.96 8.91
CA SER A 384 -42.97 37.39 9.55
C SER A 384 -43.75 38.46 8.76
N ALA A 385 -43.14 39.01 7.69
CA ALA A 385 -43.75 39.91 6.71
C ALA A 385 -44.60 39.23 5.60
N GLY A 386 -44.75 37.90 5.61
CA GLY A 386 -45.82 37.20 4.85
C GLY A 386 -45.46 36.77 3.42
N LYS A 387 -44.43 35.95 3.26
CA LYS A 387 -44.08 35.26 1.99
C LYS A 387 -43.80 33.77 2.23
N SER A 388 -44.06 32.95 1.21
CA SER A 388 -43.84 31.50 1.23
C SER A 388 -42.37 31.15 1.03
N TYR A 389 -41.88 30.20 1.82
CA TYR A 389 -40.56 29.59 1.72
C TYR A 389 -40.68 28.10 2.07
N GLU A 390 -39.70 27.31 1.68
CA GLU A 390 -39.54 25.93 2.11
C GLU A 390 -38.31 25.85 3.02
N ASP A 391 -38.51 25.39 4.25
CA ASP A 391 -37.46 25.20 5.28
C ASP A 391 -36.90 23.78 5.12
N TYR A 392 -35.60 23.66 4.85
CA TYR A 392 -34.91 22.40 4.71
C TYR A 392 -33.74 22.35 5.71
N GLU A 393 -33.40 21.15 6.19
CA GLU A 393 -32.26 20.98 7.10
C GLU A 393 -30.97 21.47 6.41
N GLY A 394 -30.45 22.61 6.88
CA GLY A 394 -29.25 23.27 6.38
C GLY A 394 -29.45 24.45 5.40
N TYR A 395 -30.67 24.70 4.87
CA TYR A 395 -30.89 25.83 3.94
C TYR A 395 -32.35 26.32 3.86
N LEU A 396 -32.51 27.59 3.46
CA LEU A 396 -33.83 28.21 3.19
C LEU A 396 -34.03 28.38 1.68
N ARG A 397 -35.11 27.81 1.13
CA ARG A 397 -35.48 27.94 -0.29
C ARG A 397 -36.62 28.94 -0.47
N PHE A 398 -36.40 29.93 -1.33
CA PHE A 398 -37.39 30.94 -1.72
C PHE A 398 -37.86 30.76 -3.16
N THR A 399 -39.18 30.73 -3.37
CA THR A 399 -39.84 30.61 -4.68
C THR A 399 -40.73 31.83 -4.98
N ASP A 400 -40.94 32.13 -6.27
CA ASP A 400 -41.89 33.15 -6.75
C ASP A 400 -41.76 34.58 -6.13
N LEU A 401 -40.53 35.02 -5.82
CA LEU A 401 -40.20 36.37 -5.30
C LEU A 401 -40.41 37.48 -6.33
N THR A 402 -41.65 37.88 -6.58
CA THR A 402 -42.02 38.90 -7.59
C THR A 402 -41.41 40.30 -7.41
N THR A 403 -40.87 40.63 -6.24
CA THR A 403 -40.18 41.89 -5.92
C THR A 403 -38.91 41.61 -5.12
N GLY A 404 -37.81 42.31 -5.44
CA GLY A 404 -36.57 42.22 -4.66
C GLY A 404 -36.70 42.88 -3.30
N TYR A 405 -35.84 42.49 -2.37
CA TYR A 405 -35.90 42.91 -0.97
C TYR A 405 -34.50 43.14 -0.40
N THR A 406 -34.34 44.11 0.50
CA THR A 406 -33.07 44.41 1.17
C THR A 406 -33.29 44.61 2.66
N TYR A 407 -32.53 43.90 3.50
CA TYR A 407 -32.58 44.05 4.96
C TYR A 407 -31.21 43.78 5.59
N SER A 408 -30.82 44.60 6.56
CA SER A 408 -29.50 44.54 7.24
C SER A 408 -28.28 44.45 6.31
N GLY A 409 -28.38 45.00 5.09
CA GLY A 409 -27.33 44.97 4.06
C GLY A 409 -27.44 43.84 3.02
N ILE A 410 -28.19 42.78 3.31
CA ILE A 410 -28.41 41.66 2.38
C ILE A 410 -29.51 42.03 1.38
N SER A 411 -29.22 41.96 0.07
CA SER A 411 -30.20 42.19 -1.00
C SER A 411 -30.52 40.90 -1.76
N VAL A 412 -31.81 40.54 -1.80
CA VAL A 412 -32.34 39.40 -2.55
C VAL A 412 -33.04 39.92 -3.82
N PRO A 413 -32.59 39.55 -5.04
CA PRO A 413 -33.18 40.04 -6.28
C PRO A 413 -34.57 39.42 -6.58
N PRO A 414 -35.42 40.08 -7.38
CA PRO A 414 -36.73 39.53 -7.76
C PRO A 414 -36.60 38.32 -8.69
N VAL A 415 -37.24 37.22 -8.29
CA VAL A 415 -37.42 35.98 -9.06
C VAL A 415 -38.74 36.08 -9.83
N LYS A 416 -38.66 36.24 -11.16
CA LYS A 416 -39.79 36.70 -11.99
C LYS A 416 -40.59 35.60 -12.70
N SER A 417 -40.18 34.33 -12.59
CA SER A 417 -40.76 33.23 -13.37
C SER A 417 -41.11 32.03 -12.50
N LYS A 418 -42.28 31.44 -12.74
CA LYS A 418 -42.76 30.26 -12.03
C LYS A 418 -41.80 29.07 -12.24
N GLY A 419 -41.28 28.50 -11.15
CA GLY A 419 -40.29 27.42 -11.19
C GLY A 419 -38.83 27.87 -11.11
N GLN A 420 -38.56 29.11 -10.69
CA GLN A 420 -37.24 29.57 -10.28
C GLN A 420 -37.17 29.69 -8.74
N TRP A 421 -35.98 29.47 -8.17
CA TRP A 421 -35.74 29.57 -6.72
C TRP A 421 -34.35 30.14 -6.40
N VAL A 422 -34.21 30.59 -5.15
CA VAL A 422 -32.95 31.00 -4.51
C VAL A 422 -32.81 30.22 -3.20
N ASP A 423 -31.66 29.59 -3.01
CA ASP A 423 -31.33 28.81 -1.81
C ASP A 423 -30.26 29.54 -1.00
N PHE A 424 -30.41 29.62 0.32
CA PHE A 424 -29.43 30.18 1.25
C PHE A 424 -28.91 29.11 2.20
N PHE A 425 -27.62 28.82 2.14
CA PHE A 425 -26.94 27.80 2.94
C PHE A 425 -26.15 28.45 4.08
N LEU A 426 -25.98 27.74 5.19
CA LEU A 426 -25.00 28.07 6.22
C LEU A 426 -23.75 27.19 6.07
N GLN A 427 -22.57 27.81 6.10
CA GLN A 427 -21.29 27.09 6.09
C GLN A 427 -20.32 27.80 7.06
N GLY A 428 -20.17 27.23 8.26
CA GLY A 428 -19.47 27.89 9.37
C GLY A 428 -20.11 29.23 9.73
N ASP A 429 -19.28 30.26 9.90
CA ASP A 429 -19.70 31.65 10.19
C ASP A 429 -20.29 32.40 8.98
N GLY A 430 -20.41 31.75 7.81
CA GLY A 430 -20.79 32.37 6.54
C GLY A 430 -22.17 31.96 6.00
N ILE A 431 -22.73 32.81 5.13
CA ILE A 431 -23.91 32.53 4.32
C ILE A 431 -23.46 32.36 2.87
N ASP A 432 -23.85 31.26 2.23
CA ASP A 432 -23.65 30.99 0.79
C ASP A 432 -25.01 30.94 0.07
N CYS A 433 -25.03 31.15 -1.26
CA CYS A 433 -26.29 31.24 -2.02
C CYS A 433 -26.26 30.52 -3.39
N GLY A 434 -27.29 29.72 -3.65
CA GLY A 434 -27.52 29.00 -4.91
C GLY A 434 -28.66 29.60 -5.74
N PHE A 435 -28.54 29.58 -7.07
CA PHE A 435 -29.53 30.15 -8.00
C PHE A 435 -29.88 29.21 -9.16
N CYS A 436 -31.16 29.17 -9.55
CA CYS A 436 -31.65 28.40 -10.70
C CYS A 436 -32.02 29.32 -11.90
N PRO A 437 -31.13 29.50 -12.89
CA PRO A 437 -31.39 30.36 -14.05
C PRO A 437 -32.19 29.67 -15.14
N THR A 438 -32.99 30.44 -15.89
CA THR A 438 -33.52 30.00 -17.19
C THR A 438 -32.41 30.04 -18.22
N ALA A 439 -32.31 29.03 -19.10
CA ALA A 439 -31.24 28.92 -20.08
C ALA A 439 -31.09 30.19 -20.96
N GLY A 440 -29.85 30.68 -21.10
CA GLY A 440 -29.48 31.71 -22.06
C GLY A 440 -29.40 33.16 -21.55
N ARG A 441 -29.23 33.41 -20.23
CA ARG A 441 -28.93 34.74 -19.68
C ARG A 441 -27.85 34.70 -18.60
N SER A 442 -27.00 35.72 -18.56
CA SER A 442 -26.09 36.01 -17.45
C SER A 442 -26.81 36.82 -16.38
N TYR A 443 -26.44 36.62 -15.12
CA TYR A 443 -26.96 37.36 -13.97
C TYR A 443 -25.79 37.82 -13.10
N SER A 444 -25.87 39.07 -12.62
CA SER A 444 -24.88 39.67 -11.73
C SER A 444 -25.56 39.93 -10.37
N VAL A 445 -24.99 39.40 -9.28
CA VAL A 445 -25.49 39.60 -7.91
C VAL A 445 -24.49 40.43 -7.13
N GLU A 446 -24.90 41.60 -6.66
CA GLU A 446 -24.12 42.45 -5.74
C GLU A 446 -24.41 42.07 -4.29
N VAL A 447 -23.37 41.66 -3.55
CA VAL A 447 -23.43 41.47 -2.10
C VAL A 447 -22.56 42.52 -1.42
N ALA A 448 -23.16 43.29 -0.51
CA ALA A 448 -22.48 44.35 0.23
C ALA A 448 -22.49 44.02 1.73
N ILE A 449 -21.33 44.12 2.38
CA ILE A 449 -21.21 43.97 3.83
C ILE A 449 -20.80 45.32 4.41
N VAL A 450 -21.51 45.75 5.45
CA VAL A 450 -21.25 47.00 6.19
C VAL A 450 -20.46 46.66 7.45
N GLU A 451 -19.30 47.29 7.66
CA GLU A 451 -18.57 47.10 8.91
C GLU A 451 -19.33 47.71 10.10
N LYS A 452 -19.65 46.86 11.08
CA LYS A 452 -20.45 47.20 12.28
C LYS A 452 -19.85 48.34 13.13
N ALA A 453 -18.56 48.63 12.97
CA ALA A 453 -17.85 49.70 13.67
C ALA A 453 -17.93 51.08 12.99
N THR A 454 -18.24 51.15 11.69
CA THR A 454 -18.15 52.39 10.89
C THR A 454 -19.41 52.75 10.11
N GLY A 455 -20.37 51.81 9.97
CA GLY A 455 -21.65 52.06 9.29
C GLY A 455 -21.53 52.40 7.80
N THR A 456 -20.35 52.23 7.20
CA THR A 456 -20.10 52.55 5.79
C THR A 456 -20.20 51.28 4.95
N ALA A 457 -21.08 51.26 3.97
CA ALA A 457 -21.22 50.14 3.05
C ALA A 457 -20.03 50.08 2.09
N VAL A 458 -19.34 48.93 2.06
CA VAL A 458 -18.29 48.67 1.08
C VAL A 458 -18.75 47.51 0.20
N VAL A 459 -19.09 47.81 -1.06
CA VAL A 459 -19.34 46.79 -2.09
C VAL A 459 -18.00 46.11 -2.39
N LYS A 460 -17.90 44.79 -2.17
CA LYS A 460 -16.64 44.03 -2.33
C LYS A 460 -16.71 42.87 -3.33
N GLY A 461 -17.87 42.59 -3.93
CA GLY A 461 -17.97 41.54 -4.95
C GLY A 461 -19.24 41.65 -5.80
N VAL A 462 -19.07 41.39 -7.09
CA VAL A 462 -20.15 41.06 -8.02
C VAL A 462 -19.96 39.59 -8.37
N CYS A 463 -20.94 38.75 -8.06
CA CYS A 463 -20.94 37.36 -8.53
C CYS A 463 -21.60 37.33 -9.92
N GLU A 464 -20.84 36.92 -10.94
CA GLU A 464 -21.38 36.65 -12.29
C GLU A 464 -21.35 35.15 -12.56
N MET A 465 -22.52 34.57 -12.86
CA MET A 465 -22.64 33.14 -13.16
C MET A 465 -23.19 32.93 -14.58
N THR A 466 -22.74 31.86 -15.24
CA THR A 466 -23.19 31.49 -16.58
C THR A 466 -23.96 30.16 -16.59
N ALA A 467 -24.87 30.00 -17.54
CA ALA A 467 -25.79 28.85 -17.58
C ALA A 467 -25.10 27.47 -17.80
N ALA A 468 -23.80 27.43 -18.08
CA ALA A 468 -23.03 26.19 -18.22
C ALA A 468 -22.70 25.52 -16.88
N GLU A 469 -22.67 26.29 -15.79
CA GLU A 469 -22.22 25.83 -14.47
C GLU A 469 -23.33 25.12 -13.66
N ALA A 470 -24.59 25.23 -14.10
CA ALA A 470 -25.76 24.83 -13.33
C ALA A 470 -26.28 23.40 -13.59
N PHE A 471 -25.70 22.63 -14.51
CA PHE A 471 -26.34 21.40 -15.04
C PHE A 471 -25.50 20.11 -15.09
N SER A 472 -24.29 20.06 -14.53
CA SER A 472 -23.54 18.79 -14.37
C SER A 472 -23.68 18.21 -12.96
N SER A 473 -24.61 17.28 -12.77
CA SER A 473 -24.63 16.38 -11.62
C SER A 473 -23.34 15.56 -11.52
N SER A 474 -22.98 15.16 -10.29
CA SER A 474 -21.86 14.26 -9.94
C SER A 474 -20.43 14.75 -10.24
N LYS A 475 -20.02 15.86 -9.63
CA LYS A 475 -18.66 16.01 -9.09
C LYS A 475 -18.76 16.26 -7.59
N TYR A 476 -18.38 15.27 -6.77
CA TYR A 476 -18.14 15.51 -5.35
C TYR A 476 -16.89 16.39 -5.21
N TYR A 477 -17.01 17.48 -4.45
CA TYR A 477 -15.86 18.29 -4.06
C TYR A 477 -15.03 17.49 -3.05
N ASN A 478 -13.75 17.28 -3.37
CA ASN A 478 -12.76 16.73 -2.46
C ASN A 478 -12.08 17.94 -1.76
N PRO A 479 -12.16 18.13 -0.41
CA PRO A 479 -11.85 19.42 0.24
C PRO A 479 -10.35 19.76 0.40
N THR A 480 -9.52 19.47 -0.61
CA THR A 480 -8.08 19.80 -0.57
C THR A 480 -7.77 21.31 -0.66
N ALA A 481 -8.78 22.15 -0.92
CA ALA A 481 -8.70 23.61 -0.88
C ALA A 481 -10.09 24.25 -0.61
N LEU A 482 -10.11 25.51 -0.13
CA LEU A 482 -11.35 26.26 0.12
C LEU A 482 -12.02 26.50 -1.24
N PRO A 483 -13.33 26.26 -1.41
CA PRO A 483 -14.04 26.57 -2.64
C PRO A 483 -13.76 28.00 -3.12
N SER A 484 -13.62 28.16 -4.44
CA SER A 484 -13.43 29.47 -5.09
C SER A 484 -14.65 30.36 -4.88
N GLY A 485 -14.67 31.10 -3.77
CA GLY A 485 -15.79 31.94 -3.34
C GLY A 485 -15.99 32.02 -1.82
N SER A 486 -15.40 31.10 -1.04
CA SER A 486 -15.60 31.04 0.42
C SER A 486 -15.13 32.30 1.17
N ILE A 487 -15.94 32.73 2.14
CA ILE A 487 -15.72 33.97 2.89
C ILE A 487 -14.58 33.81 3.91
N ARG A 488 -13.41 34.39 3.60
CA ARG A 488 -12.24 34.41 4.50
C ARG A 488 -12.46 35.37 5.68
N PRO A 489 -12.31 34.94 6.95
CA PRO A 489 -12.38 35.84 8.10
C PRO A 489 -11.31 36.94 8.02
N GLY A 490 -11.72 38.17 7.73
CA GLY A 490 -10.84 39.36 7.76
C GLY A 490 -9.70 39.40 6.74
N GLY A 491 -9.80 38.66 5.62
CA GLY A 491 -8.74 38.62 4.60
C GLY A 491 -7.49 37.81 5.00
N LYS A 492 -7.65 36.87 5.94
CA LYS A 492 -6.61 35.92 6.34
C LYS A 492 -6.39 34.82 5.30
N LEU A 493 -5.19 34.24 5.34
CA LEU A 493 -4.75 33.05 4.61
C LEU A 493 -5.18 31.78 5.36
N TRP A 494 -5.50 30.71 4.62
CA TRP A 494 -5.75 29.39 5.20
C TRP A 494 -4.45 28.56 5.23
N VAL A 495 -4.15 27.98 6.39
CA VAL A 495 -3.12 26.96 6.55
C VAL A 495 -3.78 25.64 6.97
N ASN A 496 -3.45 24.55 6.27
CA ASN A 496 -3.95 23.21 6.50
C ASN A 496 -2.81 22.18 6.56
N TYR A 497 -2.75 21.40 7.65
CA TYR A 497 -1.75 20.37 7.92
C TYR A 497 -2.39 18.97 7.90
N LEU A 498 -2.16 18.22 6.83
CA LEU A 498 -2.71 16.90 6.55
C LEU A 498 -1.76 15.75 6.96
N THR A 499 -2.24 14.51 6.92
CA THR A 499 -1.43 13.27 7.11
C THR A 499 -1.54 12.32 5.90
N SER A 500 -0.55 11.46 5.68
CA SER A 500 -0.58 10.38 4.68
C SER A 500 -1.16 9.05 5.19
N GLY A 501 -1.60 8.98 6.45
CA GLY A 501 -1.81 7.71 7.15
C GLY A 501 -0.49 7.17 7.72
N GLY A 502 -0.57 6.32 8.75
CA GLY A 502 0.59 5.86 9.54
C GLY A 502 1.05 6.84 10.65
N GLY A 503 0.24 7.85 10.95
CA GLY A 503 0.54 8.87 11.95
C GLY A 503 -0.45 10.04 11.93
N SER A 504 -0.34 10.92 12.91
CA SER A 504 -1.20 12.07 13.13
C SER A 504 -0.42 13.39 13.13
N VAL A 505 -1.12 14.52 13.14
CA VAL A 505 -0.52 15.84 13.37
C VAL A 505 -1.14 16.42 14.63
N SER A 506 -0.30 16.69 15.63
CA SER A 506 -0.67 17.31 16.90
C SER A 506 -0.51 18.83 16.83
N GLY A 507 -1.51 19.57 17.31
CA GLY A 507 -1.60 21.03 17.25
C GLY A 507 -2.77 21.53 16.41
N ALA A 508 -2.81 22.83 16.13
CA ALA A 508 -3.87 23.43 15.30
C ALA A 508 -3.66 23.09 13.82
N VAL A 509 -4.26 22.00 13.35
CA VAL A 509 -4.10 21.51 11.96
C VAL A 509 -4.76 22.41 10.91
N ASN A 510 -5.79 23.18 11.29
CA ASN A 510 -6.44 24.17 10.44
C ASN A 510 -6.31 25.55 11.08
N GLN A 511 -5.83 26.55 10.33
CA GLN A 511 -5.56 27.89 10.87
C GLN A 511 -5.90 29.01 9.89
N PHE A 512 -6.47 30.10 10.41
CA PHE A 512 -6.59 31.37 9.69
C PHE A 512 -5.52 32.36 10.17
N VAL A 513 -4.48 32.56 9.34
CA VAL A 513 -3.30 33.38 9.64
C VAL A 513 -3.34 34.64 8.79
N LYS A 514 -2.98 35.80 9.35
CA LYS A 514 -2.91 37.04 8.56
C LYS A 514 -1.70 37.00 7.62
N GLU A 515 -1.82 37.61 6.44
CA GLU A 515 -0.67 37.81 5.55
C GLU A 515 0.49 38.51 6.29
N GLY A 516 1.68 37.93 6.20
CA GLY A 516 2.89 38.35 6.89
C GLY A 516 3.05 37.84 8.34
N GLU A 517 2.07 37.13 8.90
CA GLU A 517 2.16 36.49 10.22
C GLU A 517 2.56 34.99 10.12
N ASN A 518 2.79 34.36 11.27
CA ASN A 518 3.20 32.96 11.38
C ASN A 518 2.02 32.08 11.77
N ALA A 519 1.98 30.87 11.23
CA ALA A 519 1.15 29.78 11.76
C ALA A 519 1.58 29.40 13.19
N GLN A 520 0.66 28.82 13.95
CA GLN A 520 0.97 28.11 15.18
C GLN A 520 1.74 26.81 14.85
N THR A 521 2.60 26.41 15.78
CA THR A 521 3.40 25.19 15.66
C THR A 521 2.53 23.94 15.67
N VAL A 522 2.80 23.04 14.73
CA VAL A 522 2.26 21.66 14.71
C VAL A 522 3.39 20.65 14.78
N THR A 523 3.08 19.41 15.18
CA THR A 523 4.05 18.31 15.27
C THR A 523 3.48 17.05 14.64
N ALA A 524 4.15 16.50 13.62
CA ALA A 524 3.87 15.19 13.07
C ALA A 524 4.26 14.10 14.07
N VAL A 525 3.32 13.21 14.42
CA VAL A 525 3.50 12.13 15.40
C VAL A 525 3.26 10.79 14.69
N PRO A 526 4.29 9.95 14.48
CA PRO A 526 4.10 8.63 13.87
C PRO A 526 3.26 7.72 14.78
N GLN A 527 2.53 6.79 14.16
CA GLN A 527 1.96 5.65 14.85
C GLN A 527 3.07 4.66 15.23
N GLU A 528 2.81 3.79 16.21
CA GLU A 528 3.68 2.64 16.49
C GLU A 528 3.91 1.80 15.22
N GLY A 529 5.17 1.40 14.98
CA GLY A 529 5.58 0.73 13.74
C GLY A 529 5.73 1.64 12.52
N TYR A 530 5.66 2.98 12.66
CA TYR A 530 5.85 3.94 11.58
C TYR A 530 6.92 5.00 11.90
N LEU A 531 7.51 5.57 10.85
CA LEU A 531 8.50 6.63 10.91
C LEU A 531 7.99 7.89 10.22
N PHE A 532 8.25 9.05 10.82
CA PHE A 532 8.08 10.32 10.12
C PHE A 532 9.16 10.49 9.04
N LEU A 533 8.73 10.65 7.80
CA LEU A 533 9.61 10.74 6.64
C LEU A 533 9.93 12.18 6.24
N GLY A 534 8.96 13.07 6.43
CA GLY A 534 9.03 14.48 6.05
C GLY A 534 7.64 15.02 5.75
N TRP A 535 7.55 16.32 5.47
CA TRP A 535 6.38 16.93 4.87
C TRP A 535 6.53 16.91 3.33
N ASN A 536 5.40 16.86 2.61
CA ASN A 536 5.36 16.74 1.15
C ASN A 536 6.05 17.86 0.34
N ASP A 537 6.40 18.97 1.01
CA ASP A 537 7.11 20.13 0.48
C ASP A 537 8.63 20.13 0.82
N GLY A 538 9.15 19.07 1.45
CA GLY A 538 10.58 18.89 1.72
C GLY A 538 11.01 19.16 3.15
N VAL A 539 10.14 19.66 4.04
CA VAL A 539 10.51 19.90 5.45
C VAL A 539 10.77 18.56 6.16
N LEU A 540 11.95 18.42 6.78
CA LEU A 540 12.41 17.18 7.42
C LEU A 540 12.17 17.11 8.94
N THR A 541 11.74 18.20 9.58
CA THR A 541 11.45 18.22 11.02
C THR A 541 10.00 17.86 11.29
N ALA A 542 9.78 16.95 12.25
CA ALA A 542 8.44 16.56 12.67
C ALA A 542 7.66 17.75 13.24
N GLN A 543 8.32 18.57 14.06
CA GLN A 543 7.81 19.87 14.48
C GLN A 543 7.99 20.91 13.37
N ARG A 544 6.94 21.70 13.12
CA ARG A 544 6.81 22.63 11.98
C ARG A 544 6.15 23.94 12.41
N THR A 545 6.55 25.06 11.81
CA THR A 545 5.90 26.37 11.99
C THR A 545 6.16 27.22 10.75
N ASP A 546 5.12 27.49 9.97
CA ASP A 546 5.25 28.25 8.74
C ASP A 546 5.17 29.74 9.03
N SER A 547 6.24 30.47 8.68
CA SER A 547 6.45 31.85 9.10
C SER A 547 6.29 32.82 7.94
N SER A 548 5.80 34.03 8.22
CA SER A 548 5.62 35.12 7.25
C SER A 548 4.80 34.71 6.01
N LEU A 549 3.64 34.08 6.23
CA LEU A 549 2.80 33.52 5.17
C LEU A 549 2.33 34.60 4.18
N ALA A 550 2.52 34.35 2.89
CA ALA A 550 2.14 35.25 1.79
C ALA A 550 1.03 34.68 0.89
N ALA A 551 0.66 33.41 1.07
CA ALA A 551 -0.40 32.71 0.36
C ALA A 551 -0.97 31.59 1.26
N ASP A 552 -2.10 31.01 0.85
CA ASP A 552 -2.63 29.81 1.50
C ASP A 552 -1.64 28.64 1.40
N LEU A 553 -1.65 27.75 2.39
CA LEU A 553 -0.71 26.64 2.50
C LEU A 553 -1.44 25.35 2.87
N THR A 554 -1.35 24.33 2.02
CA THR A 554 -1.76 22.96 2.35
C THR A 554 -0.54 22.04 2.25
N VAL A 555 -0.16 21.41 3.37
CA VAL A 555 0.99 20.49 3.43
C VAL A 555 0.61 19.21 4.16
N LYS A 556 1.20 18.08 3.75
CA LYS A 556 0.91 16.74 4.27
C LYS A 556 2.15 16.17 4.96
N ALA A 557 2.02 15.77 6.22
CA ALA A 557 3.00 14.96 6.92
C ALA A 557 2.96 13.53 6.35
N CYS A 558 4.12 13.02 5.95
CA CYS A 558 4.27 11.68 5.38
C CYS A 558 4.92 10.72 6.38
N PHE A 559 4.25 9.59 6.60
CA PHE A 559 4.71 8.51 7.46
C PHE A 559 4.80 7.21 6.65
N GLY A 560 5.89 6.46 6.85
CA GLY A 560 6.09 5.15 6.25
C GLY A 560 6.39 4.09 7.31
N PRO A 561 6.08 2.81 7.04
CA PRO A 561 6.31 1.74 8.00
C PRO A 561 7.79 1.62 8.37
N GLU A 562 8.07 1.15 9.58
CA GLU A 562 9.40 0.71 10.00
C GLU A 562 9.81 -0.49 9.14
N ALA A 563 10.60 -0.20 8.10
CA ALA A 563 11.05 -1.19 7.15
C ALA A 563 12.25 -1.97 7.67
N GLU A 564 12.15 -3.30 7.58
CA GLU A 564 13.25 -4.23 7.79
C GLU A 564 14.53 -3.81 7.04
N LYS A 565 15.67 -3.92 7.73
CA LYS A 565 17.00 -3.61 7.20
C LYS A 565 17.50 -4.76 6.34
N THR A 566 17.78 -4.47 5.07
CA THR A 566 18.13 -5.49 4.06
C THR A 566 19.49 -5.23 3.37
N GLY A 567 20.29 -4.29 3.88
CA GLY A 567 21.55 -3.86 3.24
C GLY A 567 21.40 -2.67 2.27
N ILE A 568 20.18 -2.33 1.86
CA ILE A 568 19.90 -1.26 0.89
C ILE A 568 18.82 -0.28 1.35
N ALA A 569 18.88 0.95 0.82
CA ALA A 569 17.99 2.04 1.21
C ALA A 569 16.50 1.78 0.88
N ASN A 570 15.64 2.30 1.74
CA ASN A 570 14.20 2.35 1.55
C ASN A 570 13.81 3.66 0.84
N MET A 571 13.09 3.55 -0.29
CA MET A 571 12.48 4.69 -0.96
C MET A 571 10.96 4.59 -0.85
N PHE A 572 10.36 5.59 -0.23
CA PHE A 572 8.92 5.73 -0.07
C PHE A 572 8.40 6.79 -1.03
N ILE A 573 7.38 6.46 -1.81
CA ILE A 573 6.74 7.36 -2.76
C ILE A 573 5.25 7.46 -2.43
N TYR A 574 4.76 8.68 -2.23
CA TYR A 574 3.37 8.97 -1.93
C TYR A 574 2.76 9.69 -3.12
N THR A 575 1.69 9.17 -3.69
CA THR A 575 0.89 9.91 -4.68
C THR A 575 0.01 10.93 -3.97
N GLU A 576 -0.24 12.08 -4.60
CA GLU A 576 -1.06 13.14 -4.00
C GLU A 576 -2.47 12.66 -3.61
N THR A 577 -3.04 11.75 -4.42
CA THR A 577 -4.37 11.15 -4.23
C THR A 577 -4.38 9.93 -3.31
N GLY A 578 -3.22 9.32 -3.00
CA GLY A 578 -3.15 8.00 -2.35
C GLY A 578 -3.44 6.82 -3.30
N GLU A 579 -3.81 7.07 -4.55
CA GLU A 579 -4.08 6.03 -5.55
C GLU A 579 -2.78 5.48 -6.18
N PRO A 580 -2.75 4.20 -6.59
CA PRO A 580 -1.58 3.59 -7.24
C PRO A 580 -1.29 4.17 -8.64
N VAL A 581 -0.03 4.10 -9.07
CA VAL A 581 0.39 4.56 -10.41
C VAL A 581 0.15 3.47 -11.46
N LEU A 582 -0.96 3.58 -12.18
CA LEU A 582 -1.44 2.58 -13.15
C LEU A 582 -1.40 3.03 -14.63
N SER A 583 -0.75 4.15 -14.95
CA SER A 583 -0.67 4.66 -16.33
C SER A 583 0.72 5.19 -16.69
N LYS A 584 0.92 5.48 -17.99
CA LYS A 584 2.08 6.22 -18.51
C LYS A 584 1.90 7.75 -18.39
N GLU A 585 0.92 8.23 -17.62
CA GLU A 585 0.74 9.64 -17.28
C GLU A 585 1.42 9.99 -15.96
N TYR A 586 1.92 11.22 -15.86
CA TYR A 586 2.58 11.71 -14.65
C TYR A 586 1.56 12.11 -13.58
N VAL A 587 1.58 11.42 -12.44
CA VAL A 587 0.89 11.86 -11.22
C VAL A 587 1.87 12.62 -10.30
N GLY A 588 1.35 13.58 -9.54
CA GLY A 588 2.12 14.26 -8.49
C GLY A 588 2.50 13.31 -7.37
N THR A 589 3.77 13.38 -6.93
CA THR A 589 4.28 12.53 -5.85
C THR A 589 5.21 13.27 -4.89
N PHE A 590 5.26 12.77 -3.66
CA PHE A 590 6.31 13.05 -2.70
C PHE A 590 7.23 11.83 -2.57
N VAL A 591 8.54 12.06 -2.52
CA VAL A 591 9.56 11.00 -2.42
C VAL A 591 10.39 11.24 -1.16
N ALA A 592 10.44 10.23 -0.31
CA ALA A 592 11.34 10.16 0.83
C ALA A 592 12.30 8.98 0.68
N ILE A 593 13.58 9.20 0.99
CA ILE A 593 14.62 8.15 0.98
C ILE A 593 15.22 8.07 2.37
N ARG A 594 15.25 6.86 2.93
CA ARG A 594 15.94 6.48 4.17
C ARG A 594 16.97 5.39 3.83
N ASP A 595 18.24 5.67 4.00
CA ASP A 595 19.25 4.61 4.11
C ASP A 595 18.91 3.68 5.30
N ALA A 596 18.98 2.37 5.07
CA ALA A 596 18.53 1.36 6.03
C ALA A 596 19.56 1.11 7.15
N ASP A 597 20.84 1.30 6.86
CA ASP A 597 21.94 0.95 7.76
C ASP A 597 22.64 2.18 8.33
N SER A 598 22.49 3.35 7.71
CA SER A 598 23.01 4.61 8.23
C SER A 598 22.05 5.80 8.01
N SER A 599 22.28 6.90 8.70
CA SER A 599 21.56 8.16 8.44
C SER A 599 22.25 9.05 7.39
N THR A 600 23.29 8.55 6.70
CA THR A 600 24.17 9.39 5.87
C THR A 600 23.53 9.88 4.57
N TYR A 601 22.59 9.13 3.99
CA TYR A 601 21.79 9.58 2.85
C TYR A 601 20.30 9.62 3.17
N ASN A 602 19.77 10.84 3.23
CA ASN A 602 18.37 11.12 3.48
C ASN A 602 17.87 12.16 2.47
N LEU A 603 16.75 11.89 1.80
CA LEU A 603 16.09 12.82 0.87
C LEU A 603 14.61 12.94 1.23
N SER A 604 14.07 14.15 1.04
CA SER A 604 12.64 14.48 1.08
C SER A 604 12.43 15.50 -0.05
N ALA A 605 11.66 15.13 -1.08
CA ALA A 605 11.50 15.97 -2.28
C ALA A 605 10.21 15.68 -3.04
N THR A 606 9.59 16.73 -3.58
CA THR A 606 8.46 16.63 -4.50
C THR A 606 8.94 16.18 -5.90
N ALA A 607 8.15 15.31 -6.52
CA ALA A 607 8.39 14.76 -7.84
C ALA A 607 7.06 14.50 -8.58
N ARG A 608 7.17 13.88 -9.75
CA ARG A 608 6.07 13.22 -10.43
C ARG A 608 6.51 11.82 -10.86
N MET A 609 5.62 10.86 -10.80
CA MET A 609 5.88 9.47 -11.20
C MET A 609 4.92 9.03 -12.31
N LYS A 610 5.43 8.24 -13.25
CA LYS A 610 4.62 7.54 -14.26
C LYS A 610 5.15 6.14 -14.54
N GLY A 611 4.34 5.29 -15.15
CA GLY A 611 4.81 4.04 -15.73
C GLY A 611 5.81 4.24 -16.87
N ARG A 612 6.79 3.32 -17.01
CA ARG A 612 7.64 3.23 -18.20
C ARG A 612 7.82 1.79 -18.69
N GLY A 613 8.32 1.69 -19.92
CA GLY A 613 8.64 0.44 -20.57
C GLY A 613 7.52 -0.06 -21.49
N ASN A 614 7.86 -1.04 -22.32
CA ASN A 614 6.93 -1.69 -23.23
C ASN A 614 6.63 -3.10 -22.72
N SER A 615 7.54 -4.07 -22.87
CA SER A 615 7.32 -5.46 -22.39
C SER A 615 7.09 -5.53 -20.87
N SER A 616 7.81 -4.71 -20.09
CA SER A 616 7.69 -4.65 -18.62
C SER A 616 6.39 -4.02 -18.12
N TRP A 617 5.71 -3.19 -18.94
CA TRP A 617 4.45 -2.51 -18.61
C TRP A 617 3.22 -3.21 -19.23
N ASN A 618 3.33 -3.71 -20.46
CA ASN A 618 2.23 -4.27 -21.25
C ASN A 618 2.22 -5.82 -21.28
N GLY A 619 3.15 -6.50 -20.59
CA GLY A 619 3.51 -7.90 -20.86
C GLY A 619 2.43 -8.97 -20.65
N THR A 620 1.35 -8.71 -19.90
CA THR A 620 0.25 -9.67 -19.67
C THR A 620 -1.08 -8.97 -19.37
N ALA A 621 -2.05 -9.07 -20.28
CA ALA A 621 -3.52 -8.96 -20.13
C ALA A 621 -4.19 -7.80 -19.35
N ALA A 622 -3.48 -6.99 -18.58
CA ALA A 622 -4.05 -5.91 -17.78
C ALA A 622 -3.06 -4.74 -17.66
N GLN A 623 -3.29 -3.69 -18.46
CA GLN A 623 -2.63 -2.39 -18.31
C GLN A 623 -2.98 -1.68 -16.98
N THR A 624 -3.88 -2.28 -16.19
CA THR A 624 -4.43 -1.76 -14.95
C THR A 624 -4.08 -2.63 -13.73
N ASP A 625 -3.34 -3.73 -13.89
CA ASP A 625 -3.07 -4.63 -12.75
C ASP A 625 -1.90 -4.14 -11.90
N TYR A 626 -2.26 -3.51 -10.78
CA TYR A 626 -1.32 -3.12 -9.73
C TYR A 626 -0.55 -4.30 -9.12
N ASN A 627 -0.99 -5.54 -9.36
CA ASN A 627 -0.32 -6.76 -8.90
C ASN A 627 0.83 -7.23 -9.80
N SER A 628 1.36 -6.36 -10.67
CA SER A 628 2.55 -6.65 -11.48
C SER A 628 3.74 -5.77 -11.09
N LYS A 629 4.96 -6.33 -11.17
CA LYS A 629 6.21 -5.64 -10.85
C LYS A 629 6.65 -4.70 -11.99
N ASN A 630 5.94 -3.58 -12.13
CA ASN A 630 6.10 -2.64 -13.24
C ASN A 630 7.24 -1.64 -13.01
N SER A 631 7.88 -1.15 -14.09
CA SER A 631 8.92 -0.11 -14.02
C SER A 631 8.30 1.30 -14.09
N TYR A 632 8.96 2.28 -13.46
CA TYR A 632 8.51 3.67 -13.41
C TYR A 632 9.58 4.67 -13.89
N ARG A 633 9.14 5.84 -14.36
CA ARG A 633 9.98 7.04 -14.54
C ARG A 633 9.60 8.04 -13.46
N LEU A 634 10.61 8.55 -12.75
CA LEU A 634 10.49 9.52 -11.67
C LEU A 634 11.12 10.85 -12.13
N LYS A 635 10.38 11.94 -12.03
CA LYS A 635 10.83 13.28 -12.43
C LYS A 635 10.67 14.26 -11.28
N PHE A 636 11.77 14.57 -10.59
CA PHE A 636 11.76 15.52 -9.48
C PHE A 636 11.42 16.94 -9.94
N THR A 637 10.77 17.72 -9.08
CA THR A 637 10.53 19.15 -9.31
C THR A 637 11.87 19.88 -9.42
N GLU A 638 12.79 19.62 -8.49
CA GLU A 638 14.16 20.15 -8.50
C GLU A 638 15.20 19.09 -8.81
N LYS A 639 16.28 19.48 -9.48
CA LYS A 639 17.38 18.56 -9.86
C LYS A 639 17.98 17.91 -8.61
N GLN A 640 17.97 16.58 -8.54
CA GLN A 640 18.54 15.79 -7.44
C GLN A 640 19.81 15.05 -7.85
N LYS A 641 20.65 14.67 -6.88
CA LYS A 641 21.78 13.76 -7.06
C LYS A 641 21.51 12.52 -6.19
N LEU A 642 20.78 11.56 -6.74
CA LEU A 642 20.32 10.38 -6.00
C LEU A 642 21.51 9.51 -5.61
N PHE A 643 21.62 9.17 -4.33
CA PHE A 643 22.65 8.28 -3.77
C PHE A 643 24.11 8.67 -4.14
N GLY A 644 24.36 9.94 -4.48
CA GLY A 644 25.66 10.38 -4.96
C GLY A 644 25.98 10.06 -6.42
N MET A 645 25.05 9.45 -7.17
CA MET A 645 25.24 9.03 -8.56
C MET A 645 25.28 10.18 -9.56
N GLY A 646 26.03 9.99 -10.65
CA GLY A 646 26.18 10.89 -11.79
C GLY A 646 26.97 12.15 -11.46
N GLU A 647 27.62 12.79 -12.44
CA GLU A 647 28.44 13.98 -12.15
C GLU A 647 27.61 15.16 -11.60
N LYS A 648 26.44 15.39 -12.21
CA LYS A 648 25.55 16.53 -11.94
C LYS A 648 24.22 16.08 -11.34
N LYS A 649 23.50 17.05 -10.77
CA LYS A 649 22.11 16.85 -10.34
C LYS A 649 21.19 16.81 -11.58
N ASN A 650 20.25 15.87 -11.63
CA ASN A 650 19.27 15.70 -12.72
C ASN A 650 17.83 15.51 -12.20
N LYS A 651 16.84 15.82 -13.04
CA LYS A 651 15.41 15.71 -12.67
C LYS A 651 14.88 14.30 -12.92
N ASP A 652 15.29 13.66 -14.00
CA ASP A 652 14.72 12.40 -14.46
C ASP A 652 15.56 11.20 -14.04
N TRP A 653 14.87 10.21 -13.48
CA TRP A 653 15.41 8.98 -12.92
C TRP A 653 14.47 7.82 -13.25
N VAL A 654 15.00 6.62 -13.17
CA VAL A 654 14.31 5.39 -13.56
C VAL A 654 14.24 4.46 -12.37
N LEU A 655 13.05 3.91 -12.10
CA LEU A 655 12.84 2.83 -11.15
C LEU A 655 12.62 1.55 -11.97
N GLN A 656 13.70 0.84 -12.27
CA GLN A 656 13.65 -0.37 -13.09
C GLN A 656 13.32 -1.59 -12.24
N SER A 657 12.25 -2.30 -12.59
CA SER A 657 11.75 -3.43 -11.80
C SER A 657 12.56 -4.71 -11.97
N ASN A 658 13.39 -4.79 -13.02
CA ASN A 658 14.11 -6.00 -13.45
C ASN A 658 13.19 -7.24 -13.52
N LYS A 659 11.95 -7.06 -14.01
CA LYS A 659 10.92 -8.10 -14.08
C LYS A 659 11.35 -9.37 -14.83
N PHE A 660 12.24 -9.27 -15.82
CA PHE A 660 12.73 -10.44 -16.56
C PHE A 660 14.14 -10.87 -16.13
N ASP A 661 14.82 -10.07 -15.31
CA ASP A 661 16.13 -10.38 -14.72
C ASP A 661 15.99 -10.76 -13.25
N LEU A 662 15.90 -12.06 -13.00
CA LEU A 662 15.74 -12.63 -11.66
C LEU A 662 16.95 -12.40 -10.73
N SER A 663 18.10 -11.96 -11.26
CA SER A 663 19.26 -11.52 -10.46
C SER A 663 19.29 -10.01 -10.21
N GLY A 664 18.54 -9.22 -10.99
CA GLY A 664 18.49 -7.76 -10.91
C GLY A 664 19.82 -7.05 -11.20
N LEU A 665 20.71 -7.69 -11.98
CA LEU A 665 22.13 -7.34 -12.12
C LEU A 665 22.66 -7.34 -13.57
N ARG A 666 21.90 -7.82 -14.57
CA ARG A 666 22.39 -7.96 -15.96
C ARG A 666 22.75 -6.64 -16.61
N ASN A 667 21.89 -5.62 -16.45
CA ASN A 667 22.19 -4.25 -16.85
C ASN A 667 23.44 -3.70 -16.13
N TRP A 668 23.49 -3.86 -14.80
CA TRP A 668 24.63 -3.41 -13.99
C TRP A 668 25.96 -4.07 -14.41
N MET A 669 26.00 -5.36 -14.77
CA MET A 669 27.22 -6.02 -15.25
C MET A 669 27.76 -5.37 -16.53
N VAL A 670 26.87 -5.05 -17.48
CA VAL A 670 27.24 -4.40 -18.73
C VAL A 670 27.73 -2.99 -18.47
N TRP A 671 27.04 -2.22 -17.62
CA TRP A 671 27.43 -0.86 -17.23
C TRP A 671 28.75 -0.84 -16.44
N ASN A 672 28.96 -1.81 -15.57
CA ASN A 672 30.19 -1.98 -14.80
C ASN A 672 31.39 -2.25 -15.72
N LEU A 673 31.23 -3.15 -16.70
CA LEU A 673 32.29 -3.44 -17.67
C LEU A 673 32.52 -2.26 -18.63
N ALA A 674 31.47 -1.60 -19.12
CA ALA A 674 31.55 -0.42 -19.98
C ALA A 674 32.31 0.74 -19.32
N ASN A 675 32.06 1.00 -18.03
CA ASN A 675 32.83 1.97 -17.25
C ASN A 675 34.31 1.59 -17.12
N LYS A 676 34.63 0.30 -16.96
CA LYS A 676 36.03 -0.19 -16.93
C LYS A 676 36.69 -0.26 -18.32
N MET A 677 35.91 -0.21 -19.40
CA MET A 677 36.40 -0.07 -20.78
C MET A 677 36.80 1.38 -21.10
N GLY A 678 35.95 2.34 -20.74
CA GLY A 678 36.24 3.78 -20.82
C GLY A 678 36.17 4.43 -22.21
N SER A 679 35.85 3.70 -23.28
CA SER A 679 35.62 4.29 -24.62
C SER A 679 34.17 4.68 -24.90
N VAL A 680 33.22 4.17 -24.10
CA VAL A 680 31.80 4.52 -24.21
C VAL A 680 31.60 5.85 -23.47
N PRO A 681 31.17 6.94 -24.15
CA PRO A 681 31.23 8.29 -23.57
C PRO A 681 30.19 8.56 -22.48
N TYR A 682 29.07 7.82 -22.48
CA TYR A 682 28.13 7.81 -21.37
C TYR A 682 27.70 6.36 -21.04
N VAL A 683 27.73 6.03 -19.75
CA VAL A 683 27.25 4.77 -19.21
C VAL A 683 26.36 5.09 -18.00
N PRO A 684 25.10 4.62 -17.95
CA PRO A 684 24.20 4.91 -16.83
C PRO A 684 24.74 4.40 -15.48
N GLU A 685 24.68 5.24 -14.45
CA GLU A 685 24.90 4.81 -13.07
C GLU A 685 23.61 4.24 -12.43
N CYS A 686 23.77 3.33 -11.47
CA CYS A 686 22.66 2.73 -10.74
C CYS A 686 22.99 2.28 -9.31
N THR A 687 21.94 2.10 -8.53
CA THR A 687 21.95 1.45 -7.20
C THR A 687 20.62 0.74 -6.95
N TRP A 688 20.48 0.03 -5.84
CA TRP A 688 19.26 -0.71 -5.49
C TRP A 688 18.54 -0.08 -4.30
N ILE A 689 17.21 -0.21 -4.30
CA ILE A 689 16.32 0.24 -3.23
C ILE A 689 15.27 -0.81 -2.91
N GLN A 690 14.79 -0.82 -1.67
CA GLN A 690 13.45 -1.31 -1.35
C GLN A 690 12.44 -0.21 -1.71
N LEU A 691 11.56 -0.46 -2.68
CA LEU A 691 10.55 0.51 -3.08
C LEU A 691 9.25 0.29 -2.30
N TYR A 692 8.72 1.38 -1.75
CA TYR A 692 7.39 1.48 -1.15
C TYR A 692 6.58 2.53 -1.90
N VAL A 693 5.34 2.23 -2.27
CA VAL A 693 4.40 3.19 -2.89
C VAL A 693 3.15 3.23 -2.03
N ASN A 694 2.76 4.40 -1.54
CA ASN A 694 1.63 4.60 -0.63
C ASN A 694 1.64 3.61 0.56
N ASN A 695 2.82 3.47 1.20
CA ASN A 695 3.14 2.52 2.27
C ASN A 695 3.17 1.03 1.91
N GLU A 696 2.80 0.63 0.70
CA GLU A 696 2.86 -0.76 0.27
C GLU A 696 4.23 -1.11 -0.32
N TYR A 697 4.82 -2.22 0.13
CA TYR A 697 6.07 -2.74 -0.42
C TYR A 697 5.87 -3.19 -1.88
N ARG A 698 6.80 -2.79 -2.76
CA ARG A 698 6.76 -3.10 -4.19
C ARG A 698 7.88 -4.04 -4.63
N GLY A 699 8.84 -4.38 -3.76
CA GLY A 699 10.00 -5.19 -4.09
C GLY A 699 11.32 -4.40 -4.15
N MET A 700 12.39 -5.10 -4.53
CA MET A 700 13.69 -4.52 -4.82
C MET A 700 13.70 -3.93 -6.23
N TYR A 701 14.08 -2.66 -6.38
CA TYR A 701 14.19 -1.96 -7.67
C TYR A 701 15.62 -1.47 -7.88
N MET A 702 16.04 -1.42 -9.14
CA MET A 702 17.24 -0.72 -9.54
C MET A 702 16.86 0.74 -9.85
N VAL A 703 17.35 1.68 -9.03
CA VAL A 703 17.33 3.11 -9.36
C VAL A 703 18.48 3.37 -10.29
N CYS A 704 18.21 3.89 -11.48
CA CYS A 704 19.23 4.23 -12.46
C CYS A 704 18.96 5.59 -13.11
N GLU A 705 19.99 6.12 -13.76
CA GLU A 705 19.87 7.32 -14.58
C GLU A 705 18.96 7.10 -15.79
N GLN A 706 18.24 8.15 -16.21
CA GLN A 706 17.55 8.15 -17.49
C GLN A 706 18.58 8.44 -18.61
N VAL A 707 18.55 7.66 -19.69
CA VAL A 707 19.25 8.01 -20.93
C VAL A 707 18.55 9.21 -21.57
N GLU A 708 19.21 10.36 -21.54
CA GLU A 708 18.74 11.65 -22.07
C GLU A 708 19.95 12.58 -22.26
N VAL A 709 19.76 13.65 -23.04
CA VAL A 709 20.77 14.72 -23.15
C VAL A 709 20.79 15.50 -21.84
N ALA A 710 21.93 15.45 -21.16
CA ALA A 710 22.21 16.25 -19.97
C ALA A 710 23.70 16.26 -19.67
N THR A 711 24.17 17.33 -19.02
CA THR A 711 25.57 17.44 -18.57
C THR A 711 25.93 16.31 -17.61
N GLY A 712 26.99 15.57 -17.93
CA GLY A 712 27.39 14.35 -17.20
C GLY A 712 26.50 13.13 -17.44
N ARG A 713 25.66 13.14 -18.49
CA ARG A 713 25.00 11.97 -19.10
C ARG A 713 25.45 11.87 -20.56
N ALA A 714 24.53 11.71 -21.51
CA ALA A 714 24.84 11.90 -22.94
C ALA A 714 25.06 13.39 -23.22
N ASP A 715 26.27 13.87 -22.92
CA ASP A 715 26.66 15.28 -22.97
C ASP A 715 26.96 15.67 -24.44
N VAL A 716 25.93 16.16 -25.14
CA VAL A 716 26.02 16.74 -26.49
C VAL A 716 25.38 18.13 -26.49
N ASP A 717 25.89 19.07 -27.28
CA ASP A 717 25.30 20.41 -27.36
C ASP A 717 24.14 20.46 -28.36
N ASP A 718 22.94 20.10 -27.90
CA ASP A 718 21.70 20.21 -28.66
C ASP A 718 21.03 21.60 -28.58
N SER A 719 21.67 22.58 -27.93
CA SER A 719 21.15 23.96 -27.84
C SER A 719 21.35 24.79 -29.12
N LEU A 720 22.18 24.29 -30.03
CA LEU A 720 22.57 24.94 -31.28
C LEU A 720 21.67 24.55 -32.46
N SER A 721 21.83 25.24 -33.59
CA SER A 721 21.10 24.97 -34.84
C SER A 721 21.97 24.18 -35.83
N VAL A 722 21.32 23.43 -36.73
CA VAL A 722 21.96 22.76 -37.87
C VAL A 722 22.87 23.75 -38.64
N PRO A 723 24.11 23.36 -39.01
CA PRO A 723 24.76 22.05 -38.87
C PRO A 723 25.51 21.82 -37.54
N ASP A 724 25.67 22.87 -36.73
CA ASP A 724 26.55 22.91 -35.57
C ASP A 724 25.86 22.38 -34.29
N LYS A 725 25.02 21.35 -34.43
CA LYS A 725 24.21 20.77 -33.35
C LYS A 725 24.65 19.35 -32.97
N GLY A 726 24.58 19.04 -31.68
CA GLY A 726 24.74 17.71 -31.11
C GLY A 726 23.44 16.91 -31.08
N TYR A 727 23.54 15.57 -31.15
CA TYR A 727 22.41 14.65 -31.22
C TYR A 727 22.64 13.41 -30.37
N LEU A 728 21.65 13.05 -29.57
CA LEU A 728 21.43 11.69 -29.04
C LEU A 728 20.33 11.03 -29.89
N VAL A 729 20.59 9.81 -30.36
CA VAL A 729 19.68 9.03 -31.20
C VAL A 729 19.51 7.64 -30.61
N GLU A 730 18.28 7.18 -30.51
CA GLU A 730 17.89 5.83 -30.09
C GLU A 730 17.46 5.03 -31.32
N ILE A 731 17.94 3.79 -31.47
CA ILE A 731 17.39 2.85 -32.44
C ILE A 731 16.31 2.03 -31.74
N ASP A 732 15.05 2.18 -32.16
CA ASP A 732 13.91 1.39 -31.64
C ASP A 732 12.94 0.97 -32.76
N PHE A 733 12.62 -0.33 -32.84
CA PHE A 733 11.56 -0.85 -33.71
C PHE A 733 10.15 -0.68 -33.11
N ARG A 734 10.06 -0.15 -31.89
CA ARG A 734 8.84 0.20 -31.15
C ARG A 734 8.78 1.69 -30.82
N GLY A 735 9.44 2.52 -31.65
CA GLY A 735 9.45 3.97 -31.53
C GLY A 735 8.03 4.53 -31.32
N ASP A 736 7.89 5.41 -30.33
CA ASP A 736 6.62 6.08 -30.07
C ASP A 736 6.53 7.31 -30.97
N SER A 737 6.09 7.09 -32.21
CA SER A 737 6.05 8.10 -33.29
C SER A 737 5.18 9.32 -32.97
N ASP A 738 4.38 9.26 -31.91
CA ASP A 738 3.56 10.36 -31.41
C ASP A 738 4.34 11.27 -30.42
N THR A 739 5.59 10.92 -30.07
CA THR A 739 6.40 11.64 -29.08
C THR A 739 7.78 12.10 -29.55
N ASP A 740 8.54 11.29 -30.30
CA ASP A 740 9.90 11.62 -30.72
C ASP A 740 10.03 11.64 -32.27
N PRO A 741 10.63 12.68 -32.88
CA PRO A 741 10.91 12.68 -34.31
C PRO A 741 11.90 11.59 -34.71
N TYR A 742 11.59 10.83 -35.77
CA TYR A 742 12.37 9.67 -36.19
C TYR A 742 12.65 9.62 -37.69
N PHE A 743 13.64 8.84 -38.10
CA PHE A 743 13.97 8.56 -39.50
C PHE A 743 14.39 7.11 -39.71
N TYR A 744 14.59 6.72 -40.97
CA TYR A 744 15.12 5.42 -41.36
C TYR A 744 16.44 5.57 -42.10
N ILE A 745 17.31 4.57 -41.95
CA ILE A 745 18.55 4.42 -42.72
C ILE A 745 18.32 3.36 -43.80
N ASP A 746 18.69 3.69 -45.04
CA ASP A 746 18.54 2.78 -46.17
C ASP A 746 19.65 1.73 -46.16
N GLY A 747 19.26 0.47 -46.30
CA GLY A 747 20.13 -0.69 -46.10
C GLY A 747 20.19 -1.24 -44.67
N TYR A 748 19.64 -0.54 -43.67
CA TYR A 748 19.65 -0.99 -42.27
C TYR A 748 18.35 -1.72 -41.86
N GLY A 749 18.48 -2.85 -41.14
CA GLY A 749 17.38 -3.47 -40.40
C GLY A 749 16.23 -4.10 -41.22
N GLY A 750 16.35 -4.20 -42.55
CA GLY A 750 15.34 -4.85 -43.40
C GLY A 750 14.15 -3.95 -43.76
N THR A 751 12.98 -4.57 -43.99
CA THR A 751 11.76 -3.89 -44.46
C THR A 751 10.51 -4.42 -43.77
N GLY A 752 9.55 -3.54 -43.45
CA GLY A 752 8.26 -3.89 -42.85
C GLY A 752 8.18 -3.45 -41.39
N ASN A 753 7.22 -4.00 -40.64
CA ASN A 753 6.85 -3.59 -39.28
C ASN A 753 7.91 -3.87 -38.20
N GLU A 754 9.07 -4.45 -38.56
CA GLU A 754 10.23 -4.66 -37.67
C GLU A 754 11.45 -3.83 -38.10
N ARG A 755 11.33 -2.93 -39.10
CA ARG A 755 12.41 -2.02 -39.51
C ARG A 755 12.66 -1.03 -38.36
N PRO A 756 13.86 -0.97 -37.75
CA PRO A 756 14.12 -0.07 -36.65
C PRO A 756 14.05 1.40 -37.06
N GLU A 757 13.50 2.23 -36.18
CA GLU A 757 13.42 3.67 -36.31
C GLU A 757 14.60 4.31 -35.57
N PHE A 758 15.15 5.37 -36.13
CA PHE A 758 16.20 6.18 -35.50
C PHE A 758 15.53 7.41 -34.89
N CYS A 759 15.18 7.33 -33.61
CA CYS A 759 14.45 8.34 -32.85
C CYS A 759 15.41 9.39 -32.29
N ILE A 760 15.17 10.67 -32.57
CA ILE A 760 15.97 11.79 -32.07
C ILE A 760 15.53 12.09 -30.63
N LYS A 761 16.46 11.98 -29.68
CA LYS A 761 16.22 12.18 -28.24
C LYS A 761 16.71 13.53 -27.71
N SER A 762 17.47 14.26 -28.53
CA SER A 762 17.83 15.67 -28.33
C SER A 762 16.66 16.60 -28.58
N ASP A 763 16.70 17.81 -28.02
CA ASP A 763 15.71 18.84 -28.31
C ASP A 763 15.67 19.15 -29.83
N VAL A 764 14.46 19.13 -30.42
CA VAL A 764 14.25 19.38 -31.85
C VAL A 764 13.64 20.76 -32.06
N THR A 765 14.24 21.56 -32.94
CA THR A 765 13.94 22.99 -33.13
C THR A 765 13.43 23.29 -34.54
N ASP A 766 13.93 22.56 -35.54
CA ASP A 766 13.42 22.54 -36.92
C ASP A 766 13.45 21.07 -37.35
N GLU A 767 12.34 20.36 -37.13
CA GLU A 767 12.26 18.91 -37.34
C GLU A 767 12.74 18.50 -38.74
N ALA A 768 12.44 19.30 -39.77
CA ALA A 768 12.83 18.98 -41.13
C ALA A 768 14.36 19.11 -41.34
N ALA A 769 14.98 20.17 -40.80
CA ALA A 769 16.41 20.39 -40.90
C ALA A 769 17.21 19.44 -39.99
N ASP A 770 16.80 19.32 -38.71
CA ASP A 770 17.40 18.45 -37.70
C ASP A 770 17.43 17.00 -38.22
N LYS A 771 16.27 16.47 -38.65
CA LYS A 771 16.13 15.11 -39.21
C LYS A 771 16.96 14.89 -40.46
N ALA A 772 16.90 15.79 -41.44
CA ALA A 772 17.65 15.63 -42.69
C ALA A 772 19.17 15.57 -42.44
N PHE A 773 19.68 16.43 -41.56
CA PHE A 773 21.11 16.49 -41.24
C PHE A 773 21.60 15.22 -40.53
N ILE A 774 20.93 14.78 -39.47
CA ILE A 774 21.37 13.60 -38.71
C ILE A 774 21.15 12.30 -39.49
N GLN A 775 20.07 12.22 -40.29
CA GLN A 775 19.84 11.10 -41.22
C GLN A 775 20.96 11.00 -42.26
N GLU A 776 21.38 12.11 -42.89
CA GLU A 776 22.49 12.11 -43.84
C GLU A 776 23.81 11.69 -43.18
N TYR A 777 24.08 12.18 -41.96
CA TYR A 777 25.29 11.81 -41.22
C TYR A 777 25.33 10.30 -40.91
N ILE A 778 24.25 9.74 -40.37
CA ILE A 778 24.19 8.31 -40.03
C ILE A 778 24.13 7.44 -41.28
N GLN A 779 23.53 7.89 -42.39
CA GLN A 779 23.59 7.16 -43.67
C GLN A 779 25.04 7.04 -44.16
N ARG A 780 25.84 8.12 -44.11
CA ARG A 780 27.26 8.05 -44.47
C ARG A 780 28.05 7.11 -43.54
N CYS A 781 27.72 7.07 -42.25
CA CYS A 781 28.29 6.10 -41.30
C CYS A 781 27.92 4.65 -41.67
N HIS A 782 26.64 4.41 -42.02
CA HIS A 782 26.16 3.12 -42.49
C HIS A 782 26.92 2.68 -43.76
N ASP A 783 26.99 3.53 -44.78
CA ASP A 783 27.67 3.24 -46.05
C ASP A 783 29.16 2.90 -45.83
N ALA A 784 29.84 3.65 -44.94
CA ALA A 784 31.22 3.36 -44.54
C ALA A 784 31.35 1.98 -43.88
N ILE A 785 30.49 1.65 -42.90
CA ILE A 785 30.48 0.35 -42.20
C ILE A 785 30.17 -0.81 -43.17
N MET A 786 29.26 -0.61 -44.13
CA MET A 786 28.90 -1.63 -45.11
C MET A 786 30.00 -1.85 -46.16
N SER A 787 30.76 -0.80 -46.51
CA SER A 787 31.97 -0.94 -47.34
C SER A 787 33.02 -1.84 -46.67
N GLY A 788 33.17 -1.70 -45.34
CA GLY A 788 34.22 -2.36 -44.55
C GLY A 788 35.62 -1.73 -44.70
N ASP A 789 35.72 -0.56 -45.34
CA ASP A 789 36.93 0.26 -45.34
C ASP A 789 37.13 0.92 -43.97
N ARG A 790 38.20 0.51 -43.29
CA ARG A 790 38.57 1.02 -41.97
C ARG A 790 38.77 2.54 -41.98
N ALA A 791 39.38 3.11 -43.02
CA ALA A 791 39.70 4.54 -43.04
C ALA A 791 38.43 5.40 -43.16
N ALA A 792 37.47 4.97 -44.00
CA ALA A 792 36.18 5.63 -44.13
C ALA A 792 35.34 5.53 -42.85
N ILE A 793 35.42 4.41 -42.13
CA ILE A 793 34.77 4.25 -40.82
C ILE A 793 35.43 5.16 -39.78
N GLU A 794 36.76 5.16 -39.68
CA GLU A 794 37.51 5.99 -38.73
C GLU A 794 37.36 7.50 -38.98
N GLU A 795 36.96 7.94 -40.17
CA GLU A 795 36.64 9.35 -40.45
C GLU A 795 35.35 9.81 -39.76
N LEU A 796 34.32 8.96 -39.75
CA LEU A 796 32.94 9.32 -39.35
C LEU A 796 32.52 8.76 -37.98
N VAL A 797 33.12 7.64 -37.56
CA VAL A 797 32.73 6.87 -36.37
C VAL A 797 33.91 6.76 -35.42
N ASP A 798 33.64 6.90 -34.12
CA ASP A 798 34.63 6.57 -33.10
C ASP A 798 34.80 5.05 -32.97
N LEU A 799 35.91 4.55 -33.50
CA LEU A 799 36.19 3.12 -33.58
C LEU A 799 36.33 2.44 -32.19
N PRO A 800 36.94 3.04 -31.16
CA PRO A 800 36.95 2.50 -29.80
C PRO A 800 35.56 2.24 -29.23
N SER A 801 34.64 3.22 -29.27
CA SER A 801 33.26 3.05 -28.77
C SER A 801 32.49 1.98 -29.55
N LEU A 802 32.67 1.90 -30.87
CA LEU A 802 32.10 0.85 -31.73
C LEU A 802 32.61 -0.56 -31.34
N VAL A 803 33.91 -0.71 -31.08
CA VAL A 803 34.51 -2.00 -30.67
C VAL A 803 34.05 -2.40 -29.27
N ASP A 804 34.04 -1.47 -28.31
CA ASP A 804 33.60 -1.77 -26.95
C ASP A 804 32.12 -2.12 -26.90
N MET A 805 31.25 -1.38 -27.63
CA MET A 805 29.83 -1.74 -27.74
C MET A 805 29.63 -3.12 -28.39
N TYR A 806 30.34 -3.43 -29.47
CA TYR A 806 30.32 -4.77 -30.07
C TYR A 806 30.66 -5.88 -29.04
N ILE A 807 31.66 -5.66 -28.18
CA ILE A 807 32.06 -6.63 -27.15
C ILE A 807 30.97 -6.79 -26.09
N LEU A 808 30.35 -5.69 -25.62
CA LEU A 808 29.28 -5.73 -24.63
C LEU A 808 28.07 -6.52 -25.14
N GLU A 809 27.66 -6.26 -26.37
CA GLU A 809 26.50 -6.85 -27.05
C GLU A 809 26.69 -8.34 -27.36
N GLU A 810 27.88 -8.74 -27.83
CA GLU A 810 28.20 -10.17 -28.03
C GLU A 810 28.44 -10.90 -26.71
N LEU A 811 28.92 -10.23 -25.66
CA LEU A 811 29.10 -10.84 -24.33
C LEU A 811 27.76 -11.11 -23.66
N SER A 812 26.86 -10.12 -23.63
CA SER A 812 25.51 -10.29 -23.09
C SER A 812 24.69 -11.27 -23.92
N LYS A 813 24.99 -11.36 -25.22
CA LYS A 813 24.13 -11.96 -26.24
C LYS A 813 22.74 -11.32 -26.22
N ASP A 814 22.69 -10.00 -26.25
CA ASP A 814 21.42 -9.30 -26.39
C ASP A 814 20.77 -9.56 -27.76
N VAL A 815 19.48 -9.87 -27.74
CA VAL A 815 18.67 -10.20 -28.91
C VAL A 815 18.09 -8.97 -29.60
N ASP A 816 18.09 -7.82 -28.93
CA ASP A 816 17.59 -6.55 -29.43
C ASP A 816 18.72 -5.59 -29.87
N ALA A 817 19.99 -6.02 -29.77
CA ALA A 817 21.20 -5.31 -30.21
C ALA A 817 21.06 -4.67 -31.61
N GLY A 818 21.08 -3.33 -31.64
CA GLY A 818 20.92 -2.54 -32.87
C GLY A 818 19.50 -2.54 -33.46
N ARG A 819 18.49 -2.95 -32.69
CA ARG A 819 17.07 -2.99 -33.08
C ARG A 819 16.18 -2.21 -32.11
N ALA A 820 16.39 -2.37 -30.80
CA ALA A 820 15.72 -1.61 -29.75
C ALA A 820 16.70 -1.19 -28.65
N SER A 821 16.34 -0.14 -27.90
CA SER A 821 17.11 0.35 -26.75
C SER A 821 18.59 0.66 -27.02
N PHE A 822 18.96 0.91 -28.28
CA PHE A 822 20.36 0.99 -28.71
C PHE A 822 20.74 2.43 -29.10
N TYR A 823 21.68 3.04 -28.36
CA TYR A 823 21.91 4.48 -28.41
C TYR A 823 23.21 4.89 -29.11
N LEU A 824 23.14 6.03 -29.80
CA LEU A 824 24.21 6.68 -30.53
C LEU A 824 24.28 8.16 -30.14
N GLN A 825 25.47 8.74 -30.07
CA GLN A 825 25.63 10.19 -29.94
C GLN A 825 26.58 10.76 -30.99
N LYS A 826 26.28 11.96 -31.48
CA LYS A 826 27.15 12.74 -32.36
C LYS A 826 27.15 14.18 -31.86
N ASP A 827 28.28 14.68 -31.39
CA ASP A 827 28.39 16.05 -30.89
C ASP A 827 28.78 17.05 -32.01
N VAL A 828 28.86 18.34 -31.69
CA VAL A 828 29.21 19.44 -32.63
C VAL A 828 30.57 19.21 -33.27
N GLY A 829 30.60 19.08 -34.61
CA GLY A 829 31.82 18.75 -35.37
C GLY A 829 32.45 17.39 -35.06
N GLY A 830 31.85 16.58 -34.19
CA GLY A 830 32.37 15.29 -33.73
C GLY A 830 32.02 14.11 -34.65
N LYS A 831 32.56 12.94 -34.27
CA LYS A 831 32.21 11.64 -34.84
C LYS A 831 30.93 11.09 -34.21
N LEU A 832 30.37 10.06 -34.83
CA LEU A 832 29.36 9.20 -34.21
C LEU A 832 30.02 8.26 -33.20
N PHE A 833 29.54 8.27 -31.95
CA PHE A 833 29.92 7.35 -30.89
C PHE A 833 28.77 6.38 -30.59
N PHE A 834 29.12 5.15 -30.22
CA PHE A 834 28.20 4.19 -29.61
C PHE A 834 28.17 4.47 -28.10
N THR A 835 26.97 4.65 -27.53
CA THR A 835 26.82 5.22 -26.18
C THR A 835 25.69 4.55 -25.41
N ALA A 836 25.58 4.87 -24.12
CA ALA A 836 24.44 4.55 -23.25
C ALA A 836 23.89 3.12 -23.42
N PRO A 837 24.70 2.07 -23.20
CA PRO A 837 24.23 0.68 -23.23
C PRO A 837 22.96 0.53 -22.36
N TRP A 838 21.91 -0.12 -22.84
CA TRP A 838 20.62 -0.23 -22.14
C TRP A 838 19.88 -1.56 -22.43
N ASP A 839 18.98 -1.98 -21.54
CA ASP A 839 18.02 -3.10 -21.69
C ASP A 839 18.56 -4.55 -21.80
N PHE A 840 19.68 -4.86 -21.14
CA PHE A 840 20.31 -6.18 -21.16
C PHE A 840 19.63 -7.29 -20.33
N ASP A 841 18.36 -7.15 -19.93
CA ASP A 841 17.69 -8.09 -19.01
C ASP A 841 17.38 -9.46 -19.66
N PHE A 842 17.21 -9.50 -20.98
CA PHE A 842 17.09 -10.71 -21.80
C PHE A 842 18.42 -11.43 -22.10
N GLY A 843 19.56 -10.80 -21.84
CA GLY A 843 20.88 -11.38 -22.02
C GLY A 843 21.25 -12.46 -21.00
N PHE A 844 22.48 -12.96 -21.09
CA PHE A 844 23.14 -13.83 -20.11
C PHE A 844 22.29 -15.04 -19.68
N GLY A 845 21.93 -15.90 -20.64
CA GLY A 845 21.16 -17.11 -20.38
C GLY A 845 19.64 -16.93 -20.28
N THR A 846 19.11 -15.70 -20.21
CA THR A 846 17.68 -15.46 -19.96
C THR A 846 16.78 -15.85 -21.13
N TYR A 847 16.94 -15.24 -22.31
CA TYR A 847 15.95 -15.35 -23.39
C TYR A 847 16.55 -15.64 -24.76
N GLY A 848 15.71 -16.15 -25.68
CA GLY A 848 16.03 -16.30 -27.11
C GLY A 848 17.39 -16.94 -27.39
N SER A 849 18.23 -16.25 -28.16
CA SER A 849 19.57 -16.75 -28.51
C SER A 849 20.57 -16.70 -27.35
N ALA A 850 20.31 -15.86 -26.32
CA ALA A 850 21.15 -15.70 -25.14
C ALA A 850 21.16 -16.94 -24.22
N ILE A 851 20.20 -17.85 -24.37
CA ILE A 851 20.13 -19.11 -23.59
C ILE A 851 21.46 -19.90 -23.72
N SER A 852 22.02 -19.98 -24.93
CA SER A 852 23.32 -20.61 -25.19
C SER A 852 24.47 -19.61 -25.06
N ASN A 853 25.56 -20.01 -24.41
CA ASN A 853 26.81 -19.22 -24.36
C ASN A 853 27.72 -19.39 -25.60
N ASP A 854 27.28 -20.18 -26.59
CA ASP A 854 27.98 -20.44 -27.85
C ASP A 854 27.34 -19.69 -29.04
N GLY A 855 28.07 -19.58 -30.15
CA GLY A 855 27.72 -18.80 -31.34
C GLY A 855 27.85 -17.27 -31.17
N LEU A 856 27.82 -16.54 -32.29
CA LEU A 856 27.84 -15.08 -32.35
C LEU A 856 26.46 -14.53 -32.72
N ILE A 857 26.01 -13.47 -32.08
CA ILE A 857 24.74 -12.82 -32.44
C ILE A 857 24.83 -12.10 -33.77
N SER A 858 25.97 -11.47 -34.07
CA SER A 858 26.27 -10.86 -35.38
C SER A 858 26.12 -11.83 -36.56
N GLN A 859 26.14 -13.15 -36.33
CA GLN A 859 25.91 -14.19 -37.34
C GLN A 859 24.51 -14.85 -37.25
N GLY A 860 23.69 -14.46 -36.28
CA GLY A 860 22.32 -14.94 -36.09
C GLY A 860 21.27 -14.19 -36.93
N SER A 861 20.01 -14.62 -36.83
CA SER A 861 18.88 -14.02 -37.57
C SER A 861 18.31 -12.74 -36.96
N GLN A 862 18.79 -12.35 -35.78
CA GLN A 862 18.41 -11.14 -35.03
C GLN A 862 19.70 -10.36 -34.73
N ASN A 863 20.37 -9.88 -35.78
CA ASN A 863 21.67 -9.24 -35.67
C ASN A 863 21.61 -7.73 -35.91
N CYS A 864 22.46 -6.99 -35.20
CA CYS A 864 22.82 -5.64 -35.60
C CYS A 864 23.46 -5.69 -37.00
N THR A 865 22.86 -4.99 -37.98
CA THR A 865 23.31 -5.03 -39.39
C THR A 865 24.77 -4.59 -39.53
N TRP A 866 25.20 -3.61 -38.72
CA TRP A 866 26.58 -3.12 -38.70
C TRP A 866 27.55 -4.18 -38.16
N PHE A 867 27.25 -4.81 -37.03
CA PHE A 867 28.09 -5.85 -36.44
C PHE A 867 28.21 -7.07 -37.36
N ALA A 868 27.12 -7.43 -38.04
CA ALA A 868 27.11 -8.48 -39.06
C ALA A 868 28.05 -8.19 -40.25
N SER A 869 28.14 -6.93 -40.71
CA SER A 869 29.14 -6.53 -41.72
C SER A 869 30.56 -6.57 -41.16
N LEU A 870 30.77 -5.99 -39.97
CA LEU A 870 32.10 -5.78 -39.38
C LEU A 870 32.78 -7.08 -38.98
N ILE A 871 32.04 -8.06 -38.43
CA ILE A 871 32.63 -9.33 -37.98
C ILE A 871 33.25 -10.15 -39.12
N THR A 872 32.81 -9.92 -40.37
CA THR A 872 33.41 -10.54 -41.56
C THR A 872 34.80 -9.96 -41.89
N ARG A 873 35.16 -8.78 -41.38
CA ARG A 873 36.41 -8.09 -41.70
C ARG A 873 37.54 -8.53 -40.75
N GLY A 874 38.63 -9.05 -41.32
CA GLY A 874 39.76 -9.57 -40.53
C GLY A 874 40.37 -8.53 -39.60
N TRP A 875 40.52 -7.28 -40.06
CA TRP A 875 41.05 -6.18 -39.24
C TRP A 875 40.17 -5.86 -38.02
N PHE A 876 38.84 -5.98 -38.14
CA PHE A 876 37.92 -5.74 -37.03
C PHE A 876 37.97 -6.89 -36.02
N ARG A 877 38.05 -8.14 -36.49
CA ARG A 877 38.29 -9.32 -35.62
C ARG A 877 39.56 -9.17 -34.79
N THR A 878 40.65 -8.69 -35.40
CA THR A 878 41.90 -8.42 -34.68
C THR A 878 41.71 -7.39 -33.58
N LEU A 879 41.08 -6.24 -33.87
CA LEU A 879 40.83 -5.20 -32.86
C LEU A 879 39.96 -5.69 -31.70
N VAL A 880 38.86 -6.40 -31.99
CA VAL A 880 38.00 -6.99 -30.96
C VAL A 880 38.78 -8.00 -30.10
N TRP A 881 39.57 -8.87 -30.72
CA TRP A 881 40.39 -9.85 -30.02
C TRP A 881 41.44 -9.22 -29.10
N GLU A 882 42.18 -8.23 -29.61
CA GLU A 882 43.20 -7.49 -28.86
C GLU A 882 42.55 -6.74 -27.68
N ARG A 883 41.43 -6.05 -27.93
CA ARG A 883 40.66 -5.35 -26.91
C ARG A 883 40.12 -6.27 -25.82
N MET A 884 39.60 -7.44 -26.18
CA MET A 884 39.19 -8.45 -25.20
C MET A 884 40.37 -9.02 -24.39
N ALA A 885 41.60 -8.97 -24.90
CA ALA A 885 42.79 -9.37 -24.13
C ALA A 885 43.22 -8.29 -23.13
N GLU A 886 43.15 -7.00 -23.50
CA GLU A 886 43.34 -5.87 -22.58
C GLU A 886 42.36 -5.92 -21.40
N LEU A 887 41.10 -6.26 -21.69
CA LEU A 887 39.99 -6.25 -20.74
C LEU A 887 39.95 -7.46 -19.79
N ASP A 888 40.86 -8.45 -19.89
CA ASP A 888 40.82 -9.63 -19.03
C ASP A 888 40.91 -9.28 -17.53
N SER A 889 41.69 -8.28 -17.14
CA SER A 889 41.71 -7.83 -15.74
C SER A 889 40.37 -7.19 -15.33
N SER A 890 39.86 -6.27 -16.15
CA SER A 890 38.59 -5.57 -15.89
C SER A 890 37.40 -6.52 -15.80
N PHE A 891 37.37 -7.54 -16.67
CA PHE A 891 36.37 -8.60 -16.68
C PHE A 891 36.41 -9.45 -15.40
N ASN A 892 37.59 -9.90 -14.98
CA ASN A 892 37.73 -10.66 -13.73
C ASN A 892 37.38 -9.82 -12.49
N THR A 893 37.70 -8.52 -12.49
CA THR A 893 37.27 -7.59 -11.44
C THR A 893 35.75 -7.43 -11.41
N MET A 894 35.09 -7.30 -12.55
CA MET A 894 33.61 -7.27 -12.64
C MET A 894 32.98 -8.55 -12.08
N LEU A 895 33.54 -9.73 -12.38
CA LEU A 895 33.05 -11.00 -11.82
C LEU A 895 33.21 -11.09 -10.29
N ALA A 896 34.29 -10.54 -9.73
CA ALA A 896 34.48 -10.48 -8.28
C ALA A 896 33.53 -9.47 -7.60
N GLU A 897 33.27 -8.33 -8.24
CA GLU A 897 32.26 -7.35 -7.80
C GLU A 897 30.84 -7.94 -7.89
N LEU A 898 30.56 -8.79 -8.88
CA LEU A 898 29.31 -9.52 -9.03
C LEU A 898 29.10 -10.57 -7.93
N ASP A 899 30.15 -11.32 -7.57
CA ASP A 899 30.09 -12.28 -6.46
C ASP A 899 29.76 -11.60 -5.11
N ALA A 900 30.35 -10.42 -4.87
CA ALA A 900 30.08 -9.61 -3.68
C ALA A 900 28.60 -9.17 -3.56
N LYS A 901 27.84 -9.08 -4.67
CA LYS A 901 26.41 -8.75 -4.64
C LYS A 901 25.55 -9.76 -3.91
N LYS A 902 26.01 -11.02 -3.75
CA LYS A 902 25.34 -12.02 -2.91
C LYS A 902 25.16 -11.52 -1.47
N THR A 903 26.17 -10.85 -0.91
CA THR A 903 26.13 -10.29 0.44
C THR A 903 25.47 -8.91 0.48
N GLU A 904 25.74 -8.05 -0.50
CA GLU A 904 25.19 -6.69 -0.56
C GLU A 904 23.67 -6.66 -0.74
N LEU A 905 23.13 -7.53 -1.61
CA LEU A 905 21.73 -7.50 -2.02
C LEU A 905 20.93 -8.71 -1.52
N GLY A 906 21.56 -9.71 -0.89
CA GLY A 906 20.93 -10.99 -0.54
C GLY A 906 19.61 -10.87 0.20
N ALA A 907 19.59 -10.18 1.35
CA ALA A 907 18.35 -10.01 2.14
C ALA A 907 17.25 -9.26 1.37
N ALA A 908 17.62 -8.23 0.58
CA ALA A 908 16.68 -7.47 -0.22
C ALA A 908 16.12 -8.31 -1.40
N ALA A 909 16.97 -9.13 -2.01
CA ALA A 909 16.63 -10.02 -3.10
C ALA A 909 15.72 -11.16 -2.62
N ASP A 910 16.01 -11.78 -1.48
CA ASP A 910 15.20 -12.85 -0.87
C ASP A 910 13.81 -12.33 -0.49
N LYS A 911 13.72 -11.17 0.17
CA LYS A 911 12.43 -10.51 0.47
C LYS A 911 11.64 -10.17 -0.80
N ASN A 912 12.32 -9.65 -1.82
CA ASN A 912 11.72 -9.38 -3.12
C ASN A 912 11.22 -10.67 -3.81
N ALA A 913 12.01 -11.74 -3.77
CA ALA A 913 11.70 -13.02 -4.40
C ALA A 913 10.58 -13.77 -3.69
N TYR A 914 10.48 -13.63 -2.36
CA TYR A 914 9.36 -14.10 -1.54
C TYR A 914 8.07 -13.35 -1.92
N PHE A 915 8.08 -12.01 -1.85
CA PHE A 915 6.91 -11.17 -2.16
C PHE A 915 6.38 -11.40 -3.59
N TRP A 916 7.26 -11.50 -4.57
CA TRP A 916 6.89 -11.72 -5.98
C TRP A 916 6.80 -13.20 -6.37
N ASN A 917 7.15 -14.14 -5.48
CA ASN A 917 7.21 -15.58 -5.72
C ASN A 917 8.03 -15.92 -7.00
N MET A 918 9.31 -15.54 -7.02
CA MET A 918 10.14 -15.50 -8.24
C MET A 918 10.91 -16.79 -8.56
N TYR A 919 11.46 -17.48 -7.56
CA TYR A 919 12.47 -18.53 -7.77
C TYR A 919 11.88 -19.95 -7.78
N GLY A 920 12.58 -20.90 -8.40
CA GLY A 920 12.19 -22.32 -8.47
C GLY A 920 10.95 -22.61 -9.32
N ARG A 921 10.50 -21.67 -10.17
CA ARG A 921 9.27 -21.80 -10.96
C ARG A 921 9.30 -20.94 -12.22
N GLN A 922 8.40 -21.21 -13.17
CA GLN A 922 8.26 -20.39 -14.38
C GLN A 922 7.65 -19.02 -14.04
N TYR A 923 8.50 -18.05 -13.68
CA TYR A 923 8.07 -16.70 -13.29
C TYR A 923 7.47 -15.89 -14.46
N HIS A 924 8.09 -15.94 -15.64
CA HIS A 924 7.60 -15.24 -16.83
C HIS A 924 7.92 -16.00 -18.12
N GLY A 925 7.12 -15.84 -19.17
CA GLY A 925 7.35 -16.49 -20.47
C GLY A 925 8.59 -16.01 -21.25
N TYR A 926 9.22 -14.93 -20.79
CA TYR A 926 10.48 -14.40 -21.35
C TYR A 926 11.73 -14.84 -20.57
N VAL A 927 11.59 -15.72 -19.57
CA VAL A 927 12.72 -16.22 -18.77
C VAL A 927 12.85 -17.73 -18.99
N SER A 928 14.01 -18.18 -19.45
CA SER A 928 14.27 -19.60 -19.71
C SER A 928 14.26 -20.44 -18.43
N ALA A 929 13.87 -21.71 -18.55
CA ALA A 929 13.82 -22.67 -17.45
C ALA A 929 15.16 -22.79 -16.68
N GLN A 930 16.30 -22.68 -17.37
CA GLN A 930 17.62 -22.72 -16.73
C GLN A 930 17.87 -21.55 -15.77
N VAL A 931 17.16 -20.43 -15.94
CA VAL A 931 17.17 -19.30 -15.00
C VAL A 931 15.98 -19.38 -14.04
N SER A 932 14.76 -19.64 -14.51
CA SER A 932 13.54 -19.51 -13.69
C SER A 932 13.19 -20.73 -12.84
N THR A 933 13.15 -21.93 -13.43
CA THR A 933 12.74 -23.16 -12.72
C THR A 933 13.87 -23.86 -12.00
N ASN A 934 15.09 -23.73 -12.51
CA ASN A 934 16.24 -24.53 -12.04
C ASN A 934 17.03 -23.87 -10.90
N LEU A 935 16.82 -22.57 -10.66
CA LEU A 935 17.50 -21.78 -9.64
C LEU A 935 16.46 -21.37 -8.60
N THR A 936 16.76 -21.60 -7.32
CA THR A 936 15.80 -21.51 -6.21
C THR A 936 16.16 -20.43 -5.19
N THR A 937 17.40 -19.95 -5.21
CA THR A 937 17.95 -18.94 -4.30
C THR A 937 18.66 -17.82 -5.06
N TYR A 938 18.79 -16.65 -4.43
CA TYR A 938 19.52 -15.54 -5.05
C TYR A 938 20.98 -15.91 -5.35
N THR A 939 21.65 -16.61 -4.44
CA THR A 939 23.03 -17.11 -4.63
C THR A 939 23.18 -17.96 -5.89
N GLU A 940 22.25 -18.90 -6.15
CA GLU A 940 22.26 -19.72 -7.37
C GLU A 940 22.08 -18.88 -8.64
N HIS A 941 21.29 -17.79 -8.60
CA HIS A 941 21.19 -16.84 -9.71
C HIS A 941 22.52 -16.13 -9.99
N ILE A 942 23.27 -15.74 -8.95
CA ILE A 942 24.59 -15.10 -9.13
C ILE A 942 25.62 -16.12 -9.60
N ASP A 943 25.65 -17.32 -9.03
CA ASP A 943 26.56 -18.40 -9.45
C ASP A 943 26.31 -18.82 -10.90
N PHE A 944 25.05 -18.95 -11.32
CA PHE A 944 24.71 -19.17 -12.73
C PHE A 944 25.28 -18.07 -13.62
N LEU A 945 25.08 -16.80 -13.22
CA LEU A 945 25.47 -15.64 -14.02
C LEU A 945 26.99 -15.51 -14.14
N ILE A 946 27.75 -15.74 -13.07
CA ILE A 946 29.22 -15.82 -13.07
C ILE A 946 29.70 -16.94 -14.01
N ASN A 947 29.17 -18.16 -13.84
CA ASN A 947 29.59 -19.34 -14.61
C ASN A 947 29.25 -19.19 -16.11
N TRP A 948 28.03 -18.75 -16.42
CA TRP A 948 27.59 -18.52 -17.80
C TRP A 948 28.47 -17.49 -18.49
N THR A 949 28.74 -16.35 -17.82
CA THR A 949 29.50 -15.23 -18.39
C THR A 949 30.99 -15.57 -18.55
N THR A 950 31.58 -16.29 -17.59
CA THR A 950 32.96 -16.81 -17.69
C THR A 950 33.11 -17.78 -18.88
N GLY A 951 32.14 -18.68 -19.05
CA GLY A 951 32.06 -19.58 -20.21
C GLY A 951 31.90 -18.80 -21.52
N ARG A 952 31.02 -17.79 -21.54
CA ARG A 952 30.76 -16.94 -22.71
C ARG A 952 32.00 -16.16 -23.14
N TRP A 953 32.69 -15.48 -22.23
CA TRP A 953 33.93 -14.75 -22.51
C TRP A 953 35.00 -15.65 -23.15
N SER A 954 35.16 -16.86 -22.59
CA SER A 954 36.08 -17.88 -23.12
C SER A 954 35.67 -18.41 -24.50
N ASN A 955 34.37 -18.56 -24.77
CA ASN A 955 33.86 -19.09 -26.04
C ASN A 955 33.85 -18.03 -27.14
N LEU A 956 33.46 -16.78 -26.83
CA LEU A 956 33.53 -15.63 -27.73
C LEU A 956 34.97 -15.44 -28.24
N LYS A 957 35.96 -15.50 -27.35
CA LYS A 957 37.38 -15.54 -27.71
C LYS A 957 37.68 -16.65 -28.72
N LYS A 958 37.37 -17.92 -28.43
CA LYS A 958 37.63 -19.04 -29.35
C LYS A 958 36.96 -18.87 -30.71
N GLN A 959 35.73 -18.36 -30.75
CA GLN A 959 34.99 -18.11 -31.99
C GLN A 959 35.66 -17.04 -32.85
N LEU A 960 36.13 -15.94 -32.25
CA LEU A 960 36.86 -14.88 -32.95
C LEU A 960 38.15 -15.38 -33.62
N LEU A 961 38.88 -16.28 -32.95
CA LEU A 961 40.05 -16.96 -33.54
C LEU A 961 39.67 -17.88 -34.71
N ASN A 962 38.59 -18.66 -34.57
CA ASN A 962 38.16 -19.64 -35.57
C ASN A 962 37.57 -19.04 -36.85
N LEU A 963 37.30 -17.72 -36.85
CA LEU A 963 36.93 -16.95 -38.05
C LEU A 963 38.15 -16.37 -38.80
N GLY A 964 39.37 -16.58 -38.31
CA GLY A 964 40.64 -16.08 -38.86
C GLY A 964 41.23 -16.96 -39.96
#